data_AF-A0A1Y3WRJ1-F1
#
_entry.id   AF-A0A1Y3WRJ1-F1
#
_cell.length_a   1.000
_cell.length_b   1.000
_cell.length_c   1.000
_cell.angle_alpha   90.00
_cell.angle_beta   90.00
_cell.angle_gamma   90.00
#
_symmetry.space_group_name_H-M   'P 1'
#
loop_
_entity.id
_entity.type
_entity.pdbx_description
1 polymer ?
#
loop_
_entity_poly.entity_id
_entity_poly.type
_entity_poly.pdbx_seq_one_letter_code
_entity_poly.pdbx_strand_id
1 'polypeptide(L)'
;MNRAEKVELLDQIEQWNDADEFSRCIEAIEAIPETERDYLLTVKLSRAYSNLAVLGDHGERGTDSEVDRKLIQHAIQLLETVRPQGEDDPYWNARMGYSCLMAYNSANTAYEYAKRWLALAPGDPDAQKLFRDCEEYLEEEKVMQIDLKEREKIIREETPLPTDDDILGHVKVHIDQYFGVYAQILTDHSNPEYPIEITIIPPRLEHDYYTLVTVGLSRHRMHFSEERREENLERAELLINLPPDWKLTKDALKDETWYWPIRMMLATAYFSIEDPNVCLESRATLMEGENGVPFAEGTDLRGEILFWPGPFGQDAFACRLPGGEEVNFYQVIPLYREELQYKLEHGADALLDLCSDESLEVIDPHRLNVVTDREQIGYDPAEMDNAAEQIKKIRTLHLPVDELDACNLMAFYLGWAIKRGQMSNPFLSQYREVVEAVRTGNGPDLRAFIRNRLNGKLSTQAFDRRGSGFAQWYAQNDRSNPYVYRRDCRNIALTELKDRAWRSVAEKEAAYLLLSYTEKNLQCVEQLLDERFHTYLETVFEDDPEERVARAAEGKPAVIPDWDGPLTCYASDRIAQDGCKIQLMYRVFPEREDMGWESGWAFYSGDEESIYGEGDNYYESHCGYYDIRDICRIDPDIIRFLNLPYGTSQMLGEDGAWYEVIDEDQDEEEP
;
A
#
# COMPACT_ATOMS: atom_id res chain seq x y z
N MET A 1 20.74 -15.78 40.41
CA MET A 1 20.37 -15.20 41.73
C MET A 1 19.82 -16.28 42.67
N ASN A 2 20.15 -16.26 43.98
CA ASN A 2 19.59 -17.22 44.95
C ASN A 2 18.19 -16.79 45.44
N ARG A 3 17.45 -17.70 46.10
CA ARG A 3 16.04 -17.44 46.49
C ARG A 3 15.89 -16.29 47.50
N ALA A 4 16.85 -16.09 48.39
CA ALA A 4 16.79 -15.02 49.39
C ALA A 4 17.06 -13.65 48.77
N GLU A 5 18.10 -13.55 47.94
CA GLU A 5 18.43 -12.34 47.17
C GLU A 5 17.26 -11.89 46.29
N LYS A 6 16.54 -12.85 45.70
CA LYS A 6 15.37 -12.56 44.89
C LYS A 6 14.21 -11.96 45.68
N VAL A 7 13.95 -12.47 46.87
CA VAL A 7 12.87 -11.95 47.73
C VAL A 7 13.21 -10.53 48.17
N GLU A 8 14.46 -10.29 48.57
CA GLU A 8 14.93 -8.93 48.90
C GLU A 8 14.82 -7.97 47.72
N LEU A 9 15.16 -8.41 46.50
CA LEU A 9 15.00 -7.59 45.30
C LEU A 9 13.53 -7.26 45.00
N LEU A 10 12.63 -8.24 45.10
CA LEU A 10 11.20 -8.02 44.87
C LEU A 10 10.60 -7.04 45.88
N ASP A 11 10.96 -7.18 47.17
CA ASP A 11 10.55 -6.24 48.21
C ASP A 11 11.09 -4.83 47.93
N GLN A 12 12.32 -4.73 47.41
CA GLN A 12 12.93 -3.47 47.04
C GLN A 12 12.25 -2.83 45.81
N ILE A 13 11.86 -3.63 44.82
CA ILE A 13 11.09 -3.18 43.64
C ILE A 13 9.72 -2.64 44.05
N GLU A 14 9.03 -3.28 45.01
CA GLU A 14 7.77 -2.72 45.52
C GLU A 14 8.00 -1.37 46.21
N GLN A 15 9.04 -1.24 47.04
CA GLN A 15 9.34 0.04 47.71
C GLN A 15 9.65 1.16 46.71
N TRP A 16 10.41 0.87 45.64
CA TRP A 16 10.69 1.84 44.60
C TRP A 16 9.45 2.19 43.79
N ASN A 17 8.63 1.19 43.44
CA ASN A 17 7.37 1.44 42.76
C ASN A 17 6.43 2.32 43.60
N ASP A 18 6.36 2.11 44.91
CA ASP A 18 5.53 2.91 45.83
C ASP A 18 6.07 4.34 46.02
N ALA A 19 7.35 4.57 45.72
CA ALA A 19 8.00 5.87 45.71
C ALA A 19 7.99 6.54 44.32
N ASP A 20 7.29 5.93 43.35
CA ASP A 20 7.28 6.32 41.94
C ASP A 20 8.69 6.37 41.31
N GLU A 21 9.61 5.50 41.75
CA GLU A 21 10.96 5.31 41.20
C GLU A 21 10.96 4.16 40.17
N PHE A 22 10.24 4.33 39.07
CA PHE A 22 10.03 3.32 38.04
C PHE A 22 11.29 3.04 37.21
N SER A 23 12.07 4.07 36.85
CA SER A 23 13.34 3.88 36.11
C SER A 23 14.31 3.00 36.90
N ARG A 24 14.33 3.18 38.22
CA ARG A 24 15.17 2.38 39.12
C ARG A 24 14.72 0.91 39.18
N CYS A 25 13.42 0.66 39.12
CA CYS A 25 12.89 -0.69 38.99
C CYS A 25 13.34 -1.34 37.67
N ILE A 26 13.28 -0.60 36.57
CA ILE A 26 13.71 -1.07 35.25
C ILE A 26 15.20 -1.43 35.27
N GLU A 27 16.07 -0.51 35.68
CA GLU A 27 17.52 -0.72 35.75
C GLU A 27 17.89 -1.97 36.56
N ALA A 28 17.26 -2.15 37.73
CA ALA A 28 17.56 -3.25 38.62
C ALA A 28 17.12 -4.61 38.05
N ILE A 29 15.97 -4.68 37.37
CA ILE A 29 15.50 -5.93 36.77
C ILE A 29 16.26 -6.20 35.46
N GLU A 30 16.62 -5.17 34.69
CA GLU A 30 17.32 -5.35 33.43
C GLU A 30 18.78 -5.78 33.60
N ALA A 31 19.40 -5.45 34.73
CA ALA A 31 20.71 -5.97 35.11
C ALA A 31 20.74 -7.51 35.25
N ILE A 32 19.57 -8.15 35.40
CA ILE A 32 19.44 -9.61 35.35
C ILE A 32 19.32 -10.03 33.88
N PRO A 33 20.11 -11.00 33.39
CA PRO A 33 19.97 -11.54 32.04
C PRO A 33 18.54 -11.99 31.76
N GLU A 34 18.02 -11.73 30.56
CA GLU A 34 16.64 -12.06 30.19
C GLU A 34 16.28 -13.54 30.42
N THR A 35 17.22 -14.45 30.15
CA THR A 35 17.07 -15.90 30.38
C THR A 35 16.95 -16.30 31.86
N GLU A 36 17.32 -15.41 32.78
CA GLU A 36 17.20 -15.59 34.23
C GLU A 36 16.00 -14.86 34.85
N ARG A 37 15.28 -14.03 34.07
CA ARG A 37 14.06 -13.36 34.50
C ARG A 37 12.91 -14.35 34.42
N ASP A 38 12.32 -14.67 35.57
CA ASP A 38 11.14 -15.51 35.60
C ASP A 38 9.86 -14.67 35.49
N TYR A 39 8.73 -15.36 35.41
CA TYR A 39 7.39 -14.79 35.29
C TYR A 39 7.18 -13.52 36.12
N LEU A 40 7.46 -13.58 37.43
CA LEU A 40 7.19 -12.47 38.33
C LEU A 40 8.08 -11.26 38.04
N LEU A 41 9.37 -11.46 37.76
CA LEU A 41 10.27 -10.36 37.39
C LEU A 41 9.87 -9.71 36.06
N THR A 42 9.43 -10.51 35.08
CA THR A 42 8.96 -9.98 33.79
C THR A 42 7.69 -9.14 33.94
N VAL A 43 6.72 -9.59 34.75
CA VAL A 43 5.51 -8.80 35.02
C VAL A 43 5.83 -7.51 35.79
N LYS A 44 6.78 -7.55 36.73
CA LYS A 44 7.22 -6.36 37.46
C LYS A 44 7.98 -5.36 36.57
N LEU A 45 8.78 -5.86 35.63
CA LEU A 45 9.44 -5.03 34.62
C LEU A 45 8.41 -4.35 33.72
N SER A 46 7.43 -5.10 33.23
CA SER A 46 6.32 -4.53 32.45
C SER A 46 5.56 -3.46 33.25
N ARG A 47 5.29 -3.70 34.55
CA ARG A 47 4.67 -2.69 35.42
C ARG A 47 5.50 -1.41 35.47
N ALA A 48 6.82 -1.53 35.67
CA ALA A 48 7.69 -0.37 35.76
C ALA A 48 7.70 0.43 34.46
N TYR A 49 7.80 -0.24 33.30
CA TYR A 49 7.70 0.40 31.99
C TYR A 49 6.36 1.09 31.75
N SER A 50 5.25 0.42 32.04
CA SER A 50 3.91 1.00 31.86
C SER A 50 3.64 2.17 32.81
N ASN A 51 4.10 2.09 34.06
CA ASN A 51 3.99 3.21 34.99
C ASN A 51 4.88 4.39 34.58
N LEU A 52 6.12 4.15 34.16
CA LEU A 52 7.01 5.19 33.64
C LEU A 52 6.42 5.88 32.40
N ALA A 53 5.77 5.10 31.52
CA ALA A 53 5.12 5.62 30.32
C ALA A 53 4.00 6.60 30.62
N VAL A 54 3.21 6.33 31.68
CA VAL A 54 2.01 7.10 32.02
C VAL A 54 2.31 8.22 33.01
N LEU A 55 3.11 7.94 34.05
CA LEU A 55 3.29 8.81 35.22
C LEU A 55 4.67 9.49 35.26
N GLY A 56 5.68 8.94 34.59
CA GLY A 56 7.07 9.35 34.82
C GLY A 56 7.56 9.01 36.23
N ASP A 57 8.87 9.16 36.49
CA ASP A 57 9.37 9.05 37.86
C ASP A 57 8.81 10.19 38.72
N HIS A 58 8.48 9.90 39.98
CA HIS A 58 7.93 10.88 40.93
C HIS A 58 6.70 11.66 40.43
N GLY A 59 5.94 11.09 39.50
CA GLY A 59 4.77 11.73 38.90
C GLY A 59 5.12 12.93 38.02
N GLU A 60 6.33 12.98 37.44
CA GLU A 60 6.77 14.05 36.54
C GLU A 60 5.84 14.25 35.34
N ARG A 61 5.14 13.20 34.90
CA ARG A 61 4.07 13.30 33.90
C ARG A 61 2.74 13.49 34.64
N GLY A 62 2.18 14.69 34.51
CA GLY A 62 0.88 15.04 35.11
C GLY A 62 -0.27 14.23 34.52
N THR A 63 -1.47 14.34 35.09
CA THR A 63 -2.65 13.51 34.71
C THR A 63 -3.10 13.66 33.26
N ASP A 64 -2.72 14.75 32.59
CA ASP A 64 -3.10 15.08 31.22
C ASP A 64 -1.90 14.97 30.24
N SER A 65 -0.79 14.37 30.68
CA SER A 65 0.40 14.20 29.85
C SER A 65 0.26 13.03 28.88
N GLU A 66 0.87 13.13 27.70
CA GLU A 66 0.84 12.05 26.71
C GLU A 66 1.60 10.82 27.22
N VAL A 67 0.98 9.65 27.03
CA VAL A 67 1.57 8.35 27.39
C VAL A 67 2.74 8.05 26.44
N ASP A 68 3.88 7.65 27.00
CA ASP A 68 5.02 7.21 26.20
C ASP A 68 4.70 5.92 25.43
N ARG A 69 4.39 6.06 24.13
CA ARG A 69 3.97 4.94 23.30
C ARG A 69 5.03 3.85 23.18
N LYS A 70 6.32 4.21 23.14
CA LYS A 70 7.40 3.22 23.02
C LYS A 70 7.50 2.38 24.29
N LEU A 71 7.44 3.03 25.46
CA LEU A 71 7.52 2.33 26.74
C LEU A 71 6.26 1.49 27.02
N ILE A 72 5.05 1.99 26.70
CA ILE A 72 3.82 1.22 26.93
C ILE A 72 3.72 0.01 26.00
N GLN A 73 4.15 0.15 24.73
CA GLN A 73 4.22 -0.99 23.80
C GLN A 73 5.26 -2.01 24.25
N HIS A 74 6.41 -1.56 24.74
CA HIS A 74 7.42 -2.46 25.29
C HIS A 74 6.90 -3.20 26.53
N ALA A 75 6.14 -2.53 27.40
CA ALA A 75 5.48 -3.17 28.55
C ALA A 75 4.51 -4.29 28.13
N ILE A 76 3.75 -4.08 27.05
CA ILE A 76 2.85 -5.10 26.48
C ILE A 76 3.67 -6.27 25.92
N GLN A 77 4.72 -6.01 25.13
CA GLN A 77 5.60 -7.04 24.59
C GLN A 77 6.19 -7.93 25.68
N LEU A 78 6.62 -7.35 26.81
CA LEU A 78 7.10 -8.10 27.96
C LEU A 78 6.03 -9.03 28.55
N LEU A 79 4.78 -8.56 28.70
CA LEU A 79 3.68 -9.39 29.19
C LEU A 79 3.36 -10.54 28.23
N GLU A 80 3.45 -10.30 26.93
CA GLU A 80 3.24 -11.32 25.89
C GLU A 80 4.23 -12.47 25.98
N THR A 81 5.51 -12.20 26.29
CA THR A 81 6.54 -13.26 26.43
C THR A 81 6.19 -14.29 27.52
N VAL A 82 5.35 -13.90 28.48
CA VAL A 82 4.93 -14.73 29.61
C VAL A 82 3.42 -15.02 29.63
N ARG A 83 2.75 -14.84 28.50
CA ARG A 83 1.31 -15.15 28.33
C ARG A 83 0.94 -16.57 28.78
N PRO A 84 1.68 -17.65 28.42
CA PRO A 84 1.29 -19.01 28.80
C PRO A 84 1.21 -19.24 30.32
N GLN A 85 1.97 -18.46 31.10
CA GLN A 85 1.92 -18.48 32.56
C GLN A 85 0.90 -17.50 33.14
N GLY A 86 0.56 -16.43 32.40
CA GLY A 86 -0.20 -15.29 32.91
C GLY A 86 -1.69 -15.25 32.55
N GLU A 87 -2.16 -15.98 31.54
CA GLU A 87 -3.56 -15.89 31.08
C GLU A 87 -4.60 -16.24 32.17
N ASP A 88 -4.21 -17.08 33.13
CA ASP A 88 -5.00 -17.49 34.30
C ASP A 88 -4.62 -16.74 35.59
N ASP A 89 -3.71 -15.77 35.52
CA ASP A 89 -3.31 -14.92 36.66
C ASP A 89 -4.10 -13.60 36.64
N PRO A 90 -4.87 -13.28 37.71
CA PRO A 90 -5.53 -11.97 37.87
C PRO A 90 -4.58 -10.79 37.68
N TYR A 91 -3.37 -10.84 38.22
CA TYR A 91 -2.45 -9.71 38.22
C TYR A 91 -1.88 -9.42 36.83
N TRP A 92 -1.60 -10.46 36.04
CA TRP A 92 -1.17 -10.28 34.66
C TRP A 92 -2.29 -9.73 33.78
N ASN A 93 -3.52 -10.23 33.94
CA ASN A 93 -4.68 -9.67 33.24
C ASN A 93 -4.92 -8.20 33.64
N ALA A 94 -4.69 -7.83 34.90
CA ALA A 94 -4.73 -6.43 35.33
C ALA A 94 -3.69 -5.58 34.60
N ARG A 95 -2.43 -6.04 34.53
CA ARG A 95 -1.36 -5.30 33.83
C ARG A 95 -1.62 -5.20 32.34
N MET A 96 -2.12 -6.25 31.69
CA MET A 96 -2.53 -6.20 30.28
C MET A 96 -3.68 -5.23 30.08
N GLY A 97 -4.74 -5.31 30.89
CA GLY A 97 -5.91 -4.44 30.78
C GLY A 97 -5.55 -2.96 30.83
N TYR A 98 -4.80 -2.53 31.86
CA TYR A 98 -4.36 -1.14 31.96
C TYR A 98 -3.39 -0.73 30.84
N SER A 99 -2.43 -1.59 30.48
CA SER A 99 -1.47 -1.25 29.43
C SER A 99 -2.16 -1.12 28.07
N CYS A 100 -3.10 -2.00 27.74
CA CYS A 100 -3.90 -1.92 26.52
C CYS A 100 -4.82 -0.70 26.50
N LEU A 101 -5.42 -0.32 27.65
CA LEU A 101 -6.26 0.88 27.73
C LEU A 101 -5.46 2.16 27.44
N MET A 102 -4.20 2.20 27.88
CA MET A 102 -3.31 3.35 27.64
C MET A 102 -2.64 3.30 26.26
N ALA A 103 -2.51 2.12 25.65
CA ALA A 103 -1.83 1.94 24.38
C ALA A 103 -2.74 2.09 23.15
N TYR A 104 -4.05 1.79 23.28
CA TYR A 104 -4.97 1.71 22.15
C TYR A 104 -6.09 2.75 22.26
N ASN A 105 -6.55 3.26 21.12
CA ASN A 105 -7.62 4.27 21.05
C ASN A 105 -9.02 3.69 21.34
N SER A 106 -9.19 2.36 21.31
CA SER A 106 -10.45 1.71 21.68
C SER A 106 -10.24 0.87 22.93
N ALA A 107 -11.22 0.93 23.83
CA ALA A 107 -11.19 0.18 25.09
C ALA A 107 -11.40 -1.34 24.89
N ASN A 108 -11.60 -1.83 23.67
CA ASN A 108 -12.04 -3.20 23.43
C ASN A 108 -11.02 -4.28 23.82
N THR A 109 -9.73 -4.09 23.50
CA THR A 109 -8.70 -5.04 23.92
C THR A 109 -8.53 -5.01 25.45
N ALA A 110 -8.57 -3.83 26.05
CA ALA A 110 -8.55 -3.68 27.51
C ALA A 110 -9.75 -4.35 28.18
N TYR A 111 -10.93 -4.25 27.57
CA TYR A 111 -12.18 -4.85 28.04
C TYR A 111 -12.08 -6.37 28.19
N GLU A 112 -11.51 -7.08 27.21
CA GLU A 112 -11.38 -8.55 27.30
C GLU A 112 -10.45 -8.97 28.45
N TYR A 113 -9.34 -8.26 28.67
CA TYR A 113 -8.46 -8.51 29.81
C TYR A 113 -9.11 -8.12 31.14
N ALA A 114 -9.84 -7.00 31.19
CA ALA A 114 -10.59 -6.57 32.38
C ALA A 114 -11.67 -7.59 32.75
N LYS A 115 -12.38 -8.13 31.75
CA LYS A 115 -13.38 -9.17 31.90
C LYS A 115 -12.77 -10.47 32.41
N ARG A 116 -11.61 -10.87 31.87
CA ARG A 116 -10.88 -12.05 32.36
C ARG A 116 -10.40 -11.87 33.79
N TRP A 117 -9.82 -10.72 34.12
CA TRP A 117 -9.42 -10.37 35.49
C TRP A 117 -10.61 -10.43 36.45
N LEU A 118 -11.74 -9.80 36.10
CA LEU A 118 -12.95 -9.82 36.91
C LEU A 118 -13.51 -11.24 37.10
N ALA A 119 -13.42 -12.11 36.09
CA ALA A 119 -13.83 -13.51 36.22
C ALA A 119 -12.94 -14.30 37.18
N LEU A 120 -11.64 -14.03 37.19
CA LEU A 120 -10.67 -14.68 38.08
C LEU A 120 -10.73 -14.11 39.52
N ALA A 121 -11.04 -12.82 39.67
CA ALA A 121 -11.13 -12.12 40.95
C ALA A 121 -12.39 -11.22 41.06
N PRO A 122 -13.60 -11.81 41.22
CA PRO A 122 -14.86 -11.04 41.19
C PRO A 122 -15.02 -10.00 42.30
N GLY A 123 -14.32 -10.19 43.43
CA GLY A 123 -14.37 -9.29 44.59
C GLY A 123 -13.35 -8.16 44.56
N ASP A 124 -12.51 -8.09 43.53
CA ASP A 124 -11.48 -7.07 43.38
C ASP A 124 -12.11 -5.74 42.91
N PRO A 125 -12.05 -4.66 43.72
CA PRO A 125 -12.64 -3.38 43.35
C PRO A 125 -11.99 -2.74 42.12
N ASP A 126 -10.70 -3.00 41.88
CA ASP A 126 -9.97 -2.44 40.74
C ASP A 126 -10.33 -3.19 39.45
N ALA A 127 -10.53 -4.50 39.52
CA ALA A 127 -11.05 -5.29 38.40
C ALA A 127 -12.46 -4.82 37.98
N GLN A 128 -13.32 -4.58 38.98
CA GLN A 128 -14.67 -4.05 38.74
C GLN A 128 -14.63 -2.62 38.17
N LYS A 129 -13.68 -1.78 38.63
CA LYS A 129 -13.51 -0.42 38.13
C LYS A 129 -13.08 -0.44 36.67
N LEU A 130 -11.99 -1.13 36.33
CA LEU A 130 -11.47 -1.18 34.97
C LEU A 130 -12.51 -1.75 33.99
N PHE A 131 -13.25 -2.79 34.39
CA PHE A 131 -14.33 -3.33 33.56
C PHE A 131 -15.42 -2.29 33.27
N ARG A 132 -15.90 -1.55 34.28
CA ARG A 132 -16.89 -0.48 34.10
C ARG A 132 -16.35 0.67 33.27
N ASP A 133 -15.12 1.11 33.51
CA ASP A 133 -14.49 2.17 32.74
C ASP A 133 -14.42 1.76 31.25
N CYS A 134 -14.04 0.51 30.96
CA CYS A 134 -14.06 -0.01 29.59
C CYS A 134 -15.48 -0.06 29.00
N GLU A 135 -16.51 -0.45 29.77
CA GLU A 135 -17.91 -0.42 29.29
C GLU A 135 -18.37 1.01 28.97
N GLU A 136 -18.01 1.99 29.80
CA GLU A 136 -18.33 3.40 29.61
C GLU A 136 -17.66 3.95 28.34
N TYR A 137 -16.35 3.73 28.17
CA TYR A 137 -15.64 4.12 26.95
C TYR A 137 -16.20 3.45 25.70
N LEU A 138 -16.51 2.15 25.75
CA LEU A 138 -17.11 1.44 24.62
C LEU A 138 -18.53 1.93 24.29
N GLU A 139 -19.29 2.39 25.28
CA GLU A 139 -20.61 2.98 25.05
C GLU A 139 -20.48 4.39 24.46
N GLU A 140 -19.55 5.21 24.93
CA GLU A 140 -19.23 6.51 24.32
C GLU A 140 -18.78 6.35 22.86
N GLU A 141 -17.90 5.39 22.57
CA GLU A 141 -17.49 5.02 21.22
C GLU A 141 -18.70 4.64 20.33
N LYS A 142 -19.61 3.81 20.84
CA LYS A 142 -20.84 3.42 20.11
C LYS A 142 -21.80 4.59 19.91
N VAL A 143 -22.01 5.43 20.91
CA VAL A 143 -22.87 6.60 20.82
C VAL A 143 -22.32 7.57 19.78
N MET A 144 -21.01 7.81 19.75
CA MET A 144 -20.37 8.59 18.69
C MET A 144 -20.58 7.96 17.30
N GLN A 145 -20.43 6.64 17.16
CA GLN A 145 -20.69 5.97 15.88
C GLN A 145 -22.16 6.03 15.44
N ILE A 146 -23.10 5.95 16.38
CA ILE A 146 -24.54 6.07 16.09
C ILE A 146 -24.88 7.52 15.71
N ASP A 147 -24.39 8.51 16.45
CA ASP A 147 -24.55 9.94 16.11
C ASP A 147 -23.94 10.24 14.73
N LEU A 148 -22.76 9.68 14.43
CA LEU A 148 -22.17 9.77 13.09
C LEU A 148 -23.05 9.16 12.02
N LYS A 149 -23.59 7.95 12.21
CA LYS A 149 -24.47 7.28 11.22
C LYS A 149 -25.82 7.97 11.04
N GLU A 150 -26.40 8.49 12.12
CA GLU A 150 -27.63 9.28 12.06
C GLU A 150 -27.38 10.61 11.36
N ARG A 151 -26.26 11.29 11.64
CA ARG A 151 -25.82 12.48 10.91
C ARG A 151 -25.52 12.20 9.45
N GLU A 152 -24.84 11.10 9.11
CA GLU A 152 -24.60 10.66 7.73
C GLU A 152 -25.91 10.51 6.97
N LYS A 153 -26.92 9.90 7.60
CA LYS A 153 -28.24 9.71 7.01
C LYS A 153 -28.97 11.04 6.84
N ILE A 154 -28.95 11.91 7.85
CA ILE A 154 -29.58 13.24 7.79
C ILE A 154 -28.91 14.10 6.71
N ILE A 155 -27.57 14.13 6.67
CA ILE A 155 -26.81 14.87 5.65
C ILE A 155 -27.17 14.34 4.25
N ARG A 156 -27.19 13.02 4.04
CA ARG A 156 -27.57 12.45 2.73
C ARG A 156 -29.03 12.69 2.33
N GLU A 157 -29.96 12.70 3.29
CA GLU A 157 -31.40 12.88 3.02
C GLU A 157 -31.81 14.37 2.92
N GLU A 158 -31.08 15.28 3.58
CA GLU A 158 -31.41 16.71 3.66
C GLU A 158 -30.51 17.63 2.83
N THR A 159 -29.38 17.15 2.28
CA THR A 159 -28.52 17.98 1.41
C THR A 159 -29.29 18.28 0.11
N PRO A 160 -29.76 19.52 -0.12
CA PRO A 160 -30.42 19.87 -1.36
C PRO A 160 -29.40 19.76 -2.49
N LEU A 161 -29.84 19.37 -3.69
CA LEU A 161 -29.00 19.49 -4.87
C LEU A 161 -28.56 20.96 -4.99
N PRO A 162 -27.24 21.23 -5.10
CA PRO A 162 -26.75 22.59 -5.28
C PRO A 162 -27.34 23.19 -6.55
N THR A 163 -27.54 24.51 -6.55
CA THR A 163 -27.86 25.23 -7.77
C THR A 163 -26.66 25.22 -8.71
N ASP A 164 -26.88 25.36 -10.02
CA ASP A 164 -25.82 25.23 -11.03
C ASP A 164 -24.61 26.18 -10.81
N ASP A 165 -24.82 27.29 -10.09
CA ASP A 165 -23.81 28.29 -9.75
C ASP A 165 -23.14 28.08 -8.38
N ASP A 166 -23.60 27.12 -7.57
CA ASP A 166 -23.03 26.80 -6.25
C ASP A 166 -21.88 25.79 -6.35
N ILE A 167 -20.72 26.28 -6.79
CA ILE A 167 -19.48 25.49 -6.92
C ILE A 167 -19.18 24.71 -5.64
N LEU A 168 -19.31 25.34 -4.47
CA LEU A 168 -18.96 24.68 -3.21
C LEU A 168 -19.97 23.62 -2.79
N GLY A 169 -21.24 23.81 -3.10
CA GLY A 169 -22.24 22.77 -2.94
C GLY A 169 -21.93 21.54 -3.78
N HIS A 170 -21.52 21.73 -5.05
CA HIS A 170 -21.08 20.64 -5.92
C HIS A 170 -19.83 19.93 -5.38
N VAL A 171 -18.83 20.70 -4.90
CA VAL A 171 -17.63 20.15 -4.25
C VAL A 171 -18.00 19.32 -3.02
N LYS A 172 -18.88 19.81 -2.15
CA LYS A 172 -19.32 19.07 -0.95
C LYS A 172 -20.02 17.75 -1.29
N VAL A 173 -20.88 17.75 -2.31
CA VAL A 173 -21.53 16.53 -2.82
C VAL A 173 -20.51 15.54 -3.37
N HIS A 174 -19.52 16.02 -4.14
CA HIS A 174 -18.43 15.19 -4.65
C HIS A 174 -17.62 14.57 -3.52
N ILE A 175 -17.28 15.36 -2.50
CA ILE A 175 -16.57 14.87 -1.32
C ILE A 175 -17.35 13.76 -0.62
N ASP A 176 -18.64 13.96 -0.36
CA ASP A 176 -19.49 12.96 0.30
C ASP A 176 -19.63 11.66 -0.51
N GLN A 177 -19.63 11.78 -1.84
CA GLN A 177 -19.76 10.66 -2.76
C GLN A 177 -18.49 9.80 -2.84
N TYR A 178 -17.32 10.42 -2.99
CA TYR A 178 -16.08 9.71 -3.32
C TYR A 178 -15.12 9.57 -2.15
N PHE A 179 -14.95 10.62 -1.34
CA PHE A 179 -14.03 10.57 -0.20
C PHE A 179 -14.76 10.06 1.05
N GLY A 180 -15.99 10.48 1.27
CA GLY A 180 -16.84 10.02 2.38
C GLY A 180 -17.42 11.17 3.19
N VAL A 181 -18.32 10.83 4.12
CA VAL A 181 -19.02 11.82 4.92
C VAL A 181 -18.10 12.39 5.99
N TYR A 182 -17.95 13.72 6.02
CA TYR A 182 -17.13 14.41 7.00
C TYR A 182 -17.87 14.62 8.33
N ALA A 183 -17.17 14.40 9.43
CA ALA A 183 -17.70 14.53 10.79
C ALA A 183 -17.47 15.92 11.40
N GLN A 184 -16.44 16.63 10.91
CA GLN A 184 -16.01 17.92 11.44
C GLN A 184 -15.54 18.83 10.30
N ILE A 185 -15.63 20.14 10.53
CA ILE A 185 -15.08 21.17 9.65
C ILE A 185 -14.20 22.09 10.48
N LEU A 186 -12.99 22.33 10.00
CA LEU A 186 -12.12 23.41 10.45
C LEU A 186 -12.23 24.56 9.46
N THR A 187 -12.11 25.80 9.93
CA THR A 187 -12.10 26.97 9.04
C THR A 187 -10.88 27.79 9.32
N ASP A 188 -10.04 27.98 8.29
CA ASP A 188 -8.93 28.92 8.33
C ASP A 188 -9.41 30.31 7.88
N HIS A 189 -8.97 31.31 8.62
CA HIS A 189 -9.28 32.73 8.38
C HIS A 189 -8.02 33.57 8.20
N SER A 190 -6.89 32.94 7.90
CA SER A 190 -5.59 33.62 7.72
C SER A 190 -5.64 34.58 6.53
N ASN A 191 -6.41 34.24 5.49
CA ASN A 191 -6.82 35.16 4.43
C ASN A 191 -8.33 35.47 4.53
N PRO A 192 -8.73 36.66 5.01
CA PRO A 192 -10.15 37.02 5.16
C PRO A 192 -10.94 37.10 3.84
N GLU A 193 -10.26 37.31 2.70
CA GLU A 193 -10.88 37.37 1.37
C GLU A 193 -11.14 35.97 0.81
N TYR A 194 -10.30 35.01 1.16
CA TYR A 194 -10.37 33.62 0.73
C TYR A 194 -10.31 32.66 1.94
N PRO A 195 -11.41 32.54 2.72
CA PRO A 195 -11.48 31.55 3.79
C PRO A 195 -11.51 30.14 3.20
N ILE A 196 -10.68 29.26 3.76
CA ILE A 196 -10.59 27.85 3.38
C ILE A 196 -11.14 27.00 4.52
N GLU A 197 -12.14 26.17 4.22
CA GLU A 197 -12.61 25.12 5.12
C GLU A 197 -11.77 23.85 4.91
N ILE A 198 -11.61 23.04 5.96
CA ILE A 198 -11.04 21.70 5.89
C ILE A 198 -12.06 20.74 6.47
N THR A 199 -12.60 19.87 5.63
CA THR A 199 -13.51 18.80 6.05
C THR A 199 -12.69 17.62 6.57
N ILE A 200 -13.13 17.01 7.68
CA ILE A 200 -12.46 15.87 8.30
C ILE A 200 -13.35 14.65 8.17
N ILE A 201 -12.91 13.69 7.36
CA ILE A 201 -13.59 12.42 7.11
C ILE A 201 -12.93 11.35 8.00
N PRO A 202 -13.66 10.71 8.93
CA PRO A 202 -13.09 9.73 9.86
C PRO A 202 -12.71 8.42 9.16
N PRO A 203 -11.86 7.57 9.77
CA PRO A 203 -11.56 6.24 9.27
C PRO A 203 -12.80 5.40 8.94
N ARG A 204 -12.75 4.70 7.81
CA ARG A 204 -13.82 3.87 7.22
C ARG A 204 -13.26 2.48 6.92
N LEU A 205 -14.15 1.52 6.65
CA LEU A 205 -13.73 0.14 6.37
C LEU A 205 -12.80 0.01 5.15
N GLU A 206 -13.04 0.80 4.10
CA GLU A 206 -12.20 0.79 2.89
C GLU A 206 -10.99 1.72 3.00
N HIS A 207 -11.01 2.66 3.95
CA HIS A 207 -9.99 3.69 4.13
C HIS A 207 -9.78 3.89 5.64
N ASP A 208 -8.97 3.05 6.28
CA ASP A 208 -8.76 3.06 7.75
C ASP A 208 -7.80 4.19 8.18
N TYR A 209 -8.10 5.41 7.72
CA TYR A 209 -7.33 6.63 7.94
C TYR A 209 -8.27 7.85 7.84
N TYR A 210 -7.84 8.97 8.41
CA TYR A 210 -8.52 10.25 8.21
C TYR A 210 -8.25 10.76 6.80
N THR A 211 -9.27 11.29 6.14
CA THR A 211 -9.11 12.06 4.90
C THR A 211 -9.53 13.49 5.17
N LEU A 212 -8.61 14.43 4.97
CA LEU A 212 -8.85 15.86 5.10
C LEU A 212 -8.93 16.46 3.71
N VAL A 213 -9.96 17.26 3.44
CA VAL A 213 -10.16 17.88 2.11
C VAL A 213 -10.43 19.36 2.28
N THR A 214 -9.76 20.21 1.48
CA THR A 214 -10.09 21.64 1.46
C THR A 214 -11.46 21.86 0.81
N VAL A 215 -12.15 22.89 1.27
CA VAL A 215 -13.33 23.43 0.62
C VAL A 215 -13.22 24.94 0.59
N GLY A 216 -13.07 25.50 -0.60
CA GLY A 216 -12.95 26.94 -0.80
C GLY A 216 -11.82 27.35 -1.73
N LEU A 217 -10.80 26.51 -1.92
CA LEU A 217 -9.71 26.79 -2.88
C LEU A 217 -10.27 26.92 -4.30
N SER A 218 -11.26 26.09 -4.62
CA SER A 218 -11.97 26.08 -5.92
C SER A 218 -12.68 27.39 -6.28
N ARG A 219 -12.85 28.33 -5.33
CA ARG A 219 -13.35 29.69 -5.63
C ARG A 219 -12.33 30.50 -6.44
N HIS A 220 -11.05 30.27 -6.18
CA HIS A 220 -9.96 30.88 -6.94
C HIS A 220 -9.79 30.14 -8.29
N ARG A 221 -9.46 30.90 -9.33
CA ARG A 221 -9.23 30.37 -10.68
C ARG A 221 -7.78 30.64 -11.06
N MET A 222 -6.98 29.58 -11.11
CA MET A 222 -5.56 29.61 -11.46
C MET A 222 -5.37 29.90 -12.94
N HIS A 223 -4.19 30.41 -13.30
CA HIS A 223 -3.87 30.88 -14.65
C HIS A 223 -3.09 29.85 -15.47
N PHE A 224 -3.80 29.01 -16.24
CA PHE A 224 -3.18 28.16 -17.26
C PHE A 224 -3.10 28.87 -18.62
N SER A 225 -2.19 28.42 -19.49
CA SER A 225 -2.10 28.94 -20.87
C SER A 225 -3.35 28.64 -21.67
N GLU A 226 -3.71 29.48 -22.65
CA GLU A 226 -4.92 29.29 -23.46
C GLU A 226 -4.95 27.93 -24.20
N GLU A 227 -3.78 27.39 -24.55
CA GLU A 227 -3.61 26.08 -25.21
C GLU A 227 -4.06 24.92 -24.31
N ARG A 228 -3.98 25.07 -22.99
CA ARG A 228 -4.36 24.06 -21.99
C ARG A 228 -5.78 24.22 -21.47
N ARG A 229 -6.57 25.12 -22.05
CA ARG A 229 -7.92 25.43 -21.57
C ARG A 229 -8.87 24.23 -21.61
N GLU A 230 -8.67 23.31 -22.54
CA GLU A 230 -9.49 22.10 -22.69
C GLU A 230 -9.21 21.07 -21.58
N GLU A 231 -8.14 21.23 -20.80
CA GLU A 231 -7.78 20.34 -19.68
C GLU A 231 -8.56 20.65 -18.40
N ASN A 232 -9.28 21.78 -18.32
CA ASN A 232 -10.09 22.20 -17.15
C ASN A 232 -9.35 22.22 -15.79
N LEU A 233 -8.04 22.52 -15.78
CA LEU A 233 -7.20 22.48 -14.57
C LEU A 233 -7.29 23.72 -13.65
N GLU A 234 -8.06 24.73 -14.04
CA GLU A 234 -8.01 26.07 -13.44
C GLU A 234 -8.55 26.15 -12.01
N ARG A 235 -9.24 25.12 -11.52
CA ARG A 235 -9.79 25.06 -10.15
C ARG A 235 -9.35 23.77 -9.48
N ALA A 236 -9.04 23.87 -8.18
CA ALA A 236 -8.60 22.73 -7.40
C ALA A 236 -9.15 22.74 -5.97
N GLU A 237 -9.16 21.57 -5.35
CA GLU A 237 -9.16 21.34 -3.91
C GLU A 237 -8.01 20.37 -3.58
N LEU A 238 -7.45 20.49 -2.39
CA LEU A 238 -6.37 19.65 -1.90
C LEU A 238 -6.92 18.63 -0.90
N LEU A 239 -6.33 17.45 -0.87
CA LEU A 239 -6.60 16.47 0.18
C LEU A 239 -5.34 15.79 0.70
N ILE A 240 -5.46 15.23 1.91
CA ILE A 240 -4.39 14.56 2.59
C ILE A 240 -4.97 13.40 3.42
N ASN A 241 -4.25 12.30 3.48
CA ASN A 241 -4.64 11.13 4.26
C ASN A 241 -3.70 10.98 5.47
N LEU A 242 -4.28 10.93 6.66
CA LEU A 242 -3.56 10.87 7.93
C LEU A 242 -3.91 9.58 8.67
N PRO A 243 -2.94 8.94 9.35
CA PRO A 243 -3.17 7.71 10.10
C PRO A 243 -4.38 7.78 11.05
N PRO A 244 -5.07 6.65 11.32
CA PRO A 244 -6.27 6.63 12.16
C PRO A 244 -6.02 7.05 13.62
N ASP A 245 -4.77 7.14 14.04
CA ASP A 245 -4.36 7.61 15.36
C ASP A 245 -3.84 9.06 15.39
N TRP A 246 -3.91 9.78 14.26
CA TRP A 246 -3.59 11.21 14.18
C TRP A 246 -4.53 12.05 15.04
N LYS A 247 -3.99 13.01 15.81
CA LYS A 247 -4.78 13.79 16.76
C LYS A 247 -5.31 15.07 16.12
N LEU A 248 -6.63 15.10 15.89
CA LEU A 248 -7.33 16.22 15.23
C LEU A 248 -8.24 17.02 16.19
N THR A 249 -8.05 16.88 17.50
CA THR A 249 -8.81 17.67 18.48
C THR A 249 -8.33 19.13 18.48
N LYS A 250 -9.21 20.06 18.85
CA LYS A 250 -8.86 21.50 18.91
C LYS A 250 -7.64 21.80 19.78
N ASP A 251 -7.41 21.01 20.84
CA ASP A 251 -6.25 21.17 21.71
C ASP A 251 -4.99 20.57 21.10
N ALA A 252 -5.08 19.39 20.46
CA ALA A 252 -3.94 18.77 19.76
C ALA A 252 -3.42 19.62 18.60
N LEU A 253 -4.33 20.27 17.85
CA LEU A 253 -4.00 21.13 16.72
C LEU A 253 -3.30 22.46 17.12
N LYS A 254 -3.00 22.67 18.41
CA LYS A 254 -2.12 23.76 18.87
C LYS A 254 -0.64 23.37 18.79
N ASP A 255 -0.34 22.09 18.63
CA ASP A 255 1.00 21.54 18.54
C ASP A 255 1.36 21.26 17.07
N GLU A 256 2.53 21.73 16.62
CA GLU A 256 3.01 21.53 15.25
C GLU A 256 3.20 20.06 14.91
N THR A 257 3.43 19.18 15.89
CA THR A 257 3.51 17.72 15.69
C THR A 257 2.27 17.18 14.98
N TRP A 258 1.09 17.75 15.27
CA TRP A 258 -0.19 17.33 14.71
C TRP A 258 -0.73 18.29 13.64
N TYR A 259 -0.37 19.56 13.71
CA TYR A 259 -0.92 20.61 12.85
C TYR A 259 -0.17 20.78 11.52
N TRP A 260 1.10 20.38 11.43
CA TRP A 260 1.91 20.62 10.23
C TRP A 260 1.30 20.14 8.90
N PRO A 261 0.54 19.01 8.80
CA PRO A 261 -0.02 18.61 7.51
C PRO A 261 -1.15 19.55 7.06
N ILE A 262 -1.94 20.06 8.00
CA ILE A 262 -2.96 21.09 7.75
C ILE A 262 -2.29 22.39 7.33
N ARG A 263 -1.25 22.81 8.05
CA ARG A 263 -0.48 24.02 7.73
C ARG A 263 0.13 23.95 6.34
N MET A 264 0.70 22.81 5.96
CA MET A 264 1.25 22.53 4.65
C MET A 264 0.18 22.69 3.56
N MET A 265 -0.96 22.00 3.67
CA MET A 265 -2.07 22.14 2.71
C MET A 265 -2.54 23.59 2.57
N LEU A 266 -2.70 24.31 3.68
CA LEU A 266 -3.12 25.71 3.67
C LEU A 266 -2.06 26.59 2.99
N ALA A 267 -0.77 26.36 3.25
CA ALA A 267 0.32 27.10 2.59
C ALA A 267 0.30 26.89 1.07
N THR A 268 0.09 25.66 0.60
CA THR A 268 -0.02 25.33 -0.83
C THR A 268 -1.23 25.99 -1.48
N ALA A 269 -2.38 25.93 -0.81
CA ALA A 269 -3.61 26.57 -1.27
C ALA A 269 -3.46 28.10 -1.33
N TYR A 270 -2.86 28.72 -0.30
CA TYR A 270 -2.64 30.16 -0.29
C TYR A 270 -1.56 30.61 -1.27
N PHE A 271 -0.54 29.80 -1.54
CA PHE A 271 0.49 30.13 -2.51
C PHE A 271 -0.08 30.29 -3.93
N SER A 272 -1.02 29.42 -4.33
CA SER A 272 -1.71 29.56 -5.62
C SER A 272 -2.70 30.73 -5.67
N ILE A 273 -3.29 31.10 -4.53
CA ILE A 273 -4.18 32.26 -4.44
C ILE A 273 -3.39 33.57 -4.52
N GLU A 274 -2.22 33.63 -3.88
CA GLU A 274 -1.43 34.85 -3.71
C GLU A 274 -0.48 35.12 -4.89
N ASP A 275 0.08 34.08 -5.51
CA ASP A 275 0.94 34.20 -6.68
C ASP A 275 0.22 33.73 -7.96
N PRO A 276 -0.09 34.63 -8.91
CA PRO A 276 -0.82 34.28 -10.12
C PRO A 276 -0.03 33.38 -11.08
N ASN A 277 1.27 33.15 -10.85
CA ASN A 277 2.08 32.24 -11.65
C ASN A 277 2.06 30.80 -11.13
N VAL A 278 1.48 30.57 -9.96
CA VAL A 278 1.43 29.25 -9.33
C VAL A 278 0.15 28.55 -9.76
N CYS A 279 0.33 27.43 -10.47
CA CYS A 279 -0.75 26.53 -10.85
C CYS A 279 -0.55 25.18 -10.15
N LEU A 280 -1.63 24.64 -9.59
CA LEU A 280 -1.64 23.34 -8.94
C LEU A 280 -2.11 22.29 -9.95
N GLU A 281 -1.25 21.32 -10.23
CA GLU A 281 -1.54 20.19 -11.10
C GLU A 281 -0.85 18.91 -10.64
N SER A 282 -1.31 17.76 -11.13
CA SER A 282 -0.69 16.46 -10.83
C SER A 282 0.78 16.45 -11.26
N ARG A 283 1.63 15.81 -10.45
CA ARG A 283 3.11 15.76 -10.56
C ARG A 283 3.83 17.10 -10.33
N ALA A 284 3.12 18.18 -9.98
CA ALA A 284 3.74 19.42 -9.53
C ALA A 284 4.37 19.24 -8.14
N THR A 285 5.53 19.86 -7.92
CA THR A 285 6.27 19.79 -6.65
C THR A 285 6.40 21.18 -6.03
N LEU A 286 6.23 21.27 -4.72
CA LEU A 286 6.38 22.52 -3.96
C LEU A 286 7.36 22.32 -2.80
N MET A 287 8.22 23.31 -2.57
CA MET A 287 9.19 23.29 -1.47
C MET A 287 9.57 24.72 -1.06
N GLU A 288 9.68 24.97 0.24
CA GLU A 288 10.12 26.27 0.74
C GLU A 288 11.66 26.41 0.70
N GLY A 289 12.14 27.32 -0.15
CA GLY A 289 13.58 27.59 -0.31
C GLY A 289 14.34 26.48 -1.03
N GLU A 290 15.59 26.75 -1.40
CA GLU A 290 16.40 25.83 -2.23
C GLU A 290 16.66 24.47 -1.58
N ASN A 291 16.70 24.42 -0.25
CA ASN A 291 17.04 23.21 0.50
C ASN A 291 15.87 22.59 1.27
N GLY A 292 14.70 23.24 1.28
CA GLY A 292 13.57 22.84 2.11
C GLY A 292 13.82 23.07 3.61
N VAL A 293 12.74 23.29 4.36
CA VAL A 293 12.74 23.24 5.83
C VAL A 293 11.86 22.06 6.25
N PRO A 294 12.28 21.21 7.20
CA PRO A 294 11.41 20.18 7.75
C PRO A 294 10.04 20.73 8.17
N PHE A 295 8.97 20.00 7.85
CA PHE A 295 7.62 20.46 8.20
C PHE A 295 7.36 20.48 9.71
N ALA A 296 7.99 19.61 10.49
CA ALA A 296 7.86 19.58 11.94
C ALA A 296 9.12 18.99 12.61
N GLU A 297 9.22 19.16 13.92
CA GLU A 297 10.23 18.45 14.70
C GLU A 297 9.94 16.94 14.67
N GLY A 298 10.97 16.13 14.38
CA GLY A 298 10.85 14.67 14.33
C GLY A 298 10.62 14.06 12.94
N THR A 299 10.44 14.88 11.90
CA THR A 299 10.42 14.42 10.50
C THR A 299 11.44 15.19 9.66
N ASP A 300 11.97 14.56 8.61
CA ASP A 300 12.84 15.21 7.62
C ASP A 300 12.13 15.44 6.27
N LEU A 301 10.81 15.27 6.22
CA LEU A 301 9.97 15.67 5.08
C LEU A 301 9.97 17.19 4.95
N ARG A 302 10.27 17.74 3.76
CA ARG A 302 10.52 19.18 3.57
C ARG A 302 9.84 19.83 2.37
N GLY A 303 9.27 19.04 1.48
CA GLY A 303 8.47 19.53 0.37
C GLY A 303 7.42 18.51 0.01
N GLU A 304 6.71 18.74 -1.09
CA GLU A 304 5.55 17.95 -1.45
C GLU A 304 5.45 17.75 -2.95
N ILE A 305 4.75 16.70 -3.34
CA ILE A 305 4.27 16.45 -4.70
C ILE A 305 2.75 16.30 -4.68
N LEU A 306 2.10 16.83 -5.71
CA LEU A 306 0.66 16.67 -5.92
C LEU A 306 0.42 15.46 -6.81
N PHE A 307 -0.51 14.59 -6.43
CA PHE A 307 -0.99 13.51 -7.29
C PHE A 307 -2.50 13.53 -7.40
N TRP A 308 -3.03 12.93 -8.45
CA TRP A 308 -4.43 12.53 -8.45
C TRP A 308 -4.71 11.63 -7.24
N PRO A 309 -5.90 11.70 -6.63
CA PRO A 309 -6.25 10.91 -5.46
C PRO A 309 -6.59 9.47 -5.84
N GLY A 310 -5.60 8.79 -6.41
CA GLY A 310 -5.65 7.41 -6.91
C GLY A 310 -6.40 6.45 -5.99
N PRO A 311 -6.16 6.45 -4.66
CA PRO A 311 -6.81 5.51 -3.75
C PRO A 311 -8.34 5.54 -3.77
N PHE A 312 -8.95 6.65 -4.24
CA PHE A 312 -10.39 6.84 -4.32
C PHE A 312 -10.99 6.55 -5.72
N GLY A 313 -10.15 6.15 -6.68
CA GLY A 313 -10.52 5.87 -8.06
C GLY A 313 -10.62 7.11 -8.95
N GLN A 314 -10.56 6.90 -10.27
CA GLN A 314 -10.52 7.99 -11.26
C GLN A 314 -11.73 8.94 -11.22
N ASP A 315 -12.91 8.41 -10.91
CA ASP A 315 -14.14 9.23 -10.79
C ASP A 315 -14.05 10.26 -9.66
N ALA A 316 -13.14 10.06 -8.69
CA ALA A 316 -12.90 11.00 -7.60
C ALA A 316 -12.01 12.19 -8.01
N PHE A 317 -11.30 12.12 -9.14
CA PHE A 317 -10.25 13.07 -9.49
C PHE A 317 -10.79 14.48 -9.77
N ALA A 318 -12.01 14.59 -10.29
CA ALA A 318 -12.59 15.88 -10.65
C ALA A 318 -14.10 15.94 -10.43
N CYS A 319 -14.56 17.02 -9.81
CA CYS A 319 -15.97 17.38 -9.74
C CYS A 319 -16.37 18.16 -11.00
N ARG A 320 -17.23 17.56 -11.84
CA ARG A 320 -17.77 18.22 -13.03
C ARG A 320 -18.88 19.18 -12.68
N LEU A 321 -18.69 20.46 -13.01
CA LEU A 321 -19.70 21.50 -12.81
C LEU A 321 -20.68 21.52 -14.00
N PRO A 322 -21.95 21.96 -13.79
CA PRO A 322 -22.95 22.02 -14.87
C PRO A 322 -22.55 22.87 -16.08
N GLY A 323 -21.66 23.86 -15.87
CA GLY A 323 -21.11 24.71 -16.92
C GLY A 323 -20.03 24.06 -17.79
N GLY A 324 -19.60 22.83 -17.47
CA GLY A 324 -18.53 22.12 -18.18
C GLY A 324 -17.12 22.38 -17.63
N GLU A 325 -16.97 23.32 -16.69
CA GLU A 325 -15.74 23.48 -15.88
C GLU A 325 -15.59 22.29 -14.90
N GLU A 326 -14.36 22.04 -14.46
CA GLU A 326 -14.07 21.01 -13.46
C GLU A 326 -13.36 21.61 -12.23
N VAL A 327 -13.60 21.02 -11.06
CA VAL A 327 -12.81 21.24 -9.85
C VAL A 327 -11.99 19.98 -9.60
N ASN A 328 -10.67 20.10 -9.75
CA ASN A 328 -9.73 19.00 -9.64
C ASN A 328 -9.36 18.74 -8.18
N PHE A 329 -9.24 17.49 -7.78
CA PHE A 329 -8.77 17.11 -6.45
C PHE A 329 -7.34 16.60 -6.56
N TYR A 330 -6.45 17.11 -5.70
CA TYR A 330 -5.07 16.64 -5.63
C TYR A 330 -4.72 16.19 -4.22
N GLN A 331 -4.19 14.97 -4.11
CA GLN A 331 -3.59 14.50 -2.88
C GLN A 331 -2.20 15.13 -2.71
N VAL A 332 -1.97 15.78 -1.57
CA VAL A 332 -0.68 16.34 -1.19
C VAL A 332 0.17 15.26 -0.52
N ILE A 333 1.32 14.94 -1.11
CA ILE A 333 2.24 13.93 -0.60
C ILE A 333 3.55 14.58 -0.17
N PRO A 334 3.87 14.59 1.14
CA PRO A 334 5.16 15.06 1.62
C PRO A 334 6.30 14.15 1.16
N LEU A 335 7.39 14.77 0.72
CA LEU A 335 8.61 14.13 0.24
C LEU A 335 9.85 14.62 1.01
N TYR A 336 10.84 13.73 1.05
CA TYR A 336 12.20 14.10 1.42
C TYR A 336 12.85 14.93 0.30
N ARG A 337 13.92 15.65 0.65
CA ARG A 337 14.67 16.44 -0.33
C ARG A 337 15.22 15.57 -1.46
N GLU A 338 15.77 14.41 -1.12
CA GLU A 338 16.39 13.50 -2.08
C GLU A 338 15.37 12.91 -3.06
N GLU A 339 14.13 12.71 -2.61
CA GLU A 339 13.02 12.25 -3.46
C GLU A 339 12.56 13.35 -4.42
N LEU A 340 12.49 14.60 -3.95
CA LEU A 340 12.21 15.75 -4.81
C LEU A 340 13.31 15.93 -5.86
N GLN A 341 14.57 15.82 -5.45
CA GLN A 341 15.72 15.92 -6.36
C GLN A 341 15.70 14.80 -7.40
N TYR A 342 15.45 13.56 -6.96
CA TYR A 342 15.33 12.42 -7.86
C TYR A 342 14.23 12.63 -8.91
N LYS A 343 13.06 13.14 -8.50
CA LYS A 343 11.97 13.49 -9.43
C LYS A 343 12.37 14.58 -10.42
N LEU A 344 13.17 15.56 -10.00
CA LEU A 344 13.64 16.63 -10.88
C LEU A 344 14.64 16.11 -11.93
N GLU A 345 15.46 15.13 -11.55
CA GLU A 345 16.48 14.53 -12.43
C GLU A 345 15.90 13.45 -13.37
N HIS A 346 14.98 12.61 -12.87
CA HIS A 346 14.53 11.39 -13.55
C HIS A 346 13.05 11.43 -13.96
N GLY A 347 12.30 12.46 -13.55
CA GLY A 347 10.87 12.56 -13.78
C GLY A 347 10.01 11.93 -12.68
N ALA A 348 8.71 12.20 -12.73
CA ALA A 348 7.77 11.76 -11.69
C ALA A 348 7.45 10.26 -11.77
N ASP A 349 7.41 9.69 -12.97
CA ASP A 349 7.09 8.27 -13.15
C ASP A 349 8.23 7.39 -12.60
N ALA A 350 9.50 7.78 -12.85
CA ALA A 350 10.65 7.10 -12.23
C ALA A 350 10.64 7.19 -10.69
N LEU A 351 10.12 8.27 -10.09
CA LEU A 351 9.95 8.35 -8.64
C LEU A 351 8.83 7.40 -8.16
N LEU A 352 7.72 7.33 -8.91
CA LEU A 352 6.61 6.43 -8.59
C LEU A 352 7.06 4.96 -8.60
N ASP A 353 7.94 4.56 -9.52
CA ASP A 353 8.52 3.21 -9.57
C ASP A 353 9.35 2.83 -8.32
N LEU A 354 9.79 3.83 -7.53
CA LEU A 354 10.48 3.61 -6.26
C LEU A 354 9.52 3.52 -5.07
N CYS A 355 8.29 4.00 -5.23
CA CYS A 355 7.34 4.13 -4.14
C CYS A 355 6.39 2.94 -4.12
N SER A 356 6.23 2.29 -2.98
CA SER A 356 5.06 1.42 -2.80
C SER A 356 3.80 2.28 -2.72
N ASP A 357 2.66 1.77 -3.18
CA ASP A 357 1.40 2.52 -3.09
C ASP A 357 1.05 2.93 -1.66
N GLU A 358 1.29 2.02 -0.71
CA GLU A 358 1.09 2.26 0.73
C GLU A 358 1.94 3.46 1.23
N SER A 359 3.14 3.66 0.68
CA SER A 359 4.04 4.75 1.10
C SER A 359 3.55 6.16 0.72
N LEU A 360 2.69 6.25 -0.31
CA LEU A 360 2.13 7.50 -0.79
C LEU A 360 0.61 7.59 -0.54
N GLU A 361 -0.02 6.57 0.02
CA GLU A 361 -1.45 6.58 0.33
C GLU A 361 -1.74 7.35 1.63
N VAL A 362 -1.01 7.06 2.70
CA VAL A 362 -1.18 7.65 4.05
C VAL A 362 0.13 8.24 4.53
N ILE A 363 0.08 9.44 5.13
CA ILE A 363 1.30 10.09 5.64
C ILE A 363 1.86 9.36 6.85
N ASP A 364 3.08 8.87 6.72
CA ASP A 364 3.94 8.48 7.82
C ASP A 364 5.12 9.47 7.93
N PRO A 365 5.15 10.33 8.96
CA PRO A 365 6.24 11.30 9.15
C PRO A 365 7.63 10.64 9.34
N HIS A 366 7.67 9.35 9.63
CA HIS A 366 8.87 8.58 9.89
C HIS A 366 9.11 7.48 8.84
N ARG A 367 8.43 7.53 7.69
CA ARG A 367 8.68 6.58 6.60
C ARG A 367 10.12 6.66 6.13
N LEU A 368 10.67 5.54 5.66
CA LEU A 368 11.98 5.53 5.03
C LEU A 368 11.96 6.35 3.73
N ASN A 369 13.13 6.86 3.35
CA ASN A 369 13.32 7.61 2.12
C ASN A 369 13.44 6.65 0.93
N VAL A 370 12.58 6.78 -0.08
CA VAL A 370 12.50 5.78 -1.18
C VAL A 370 13.73 5.78 -2.08
N VAL A 371 14.50 6.87 -2.08
CA VAL A 371 15.73 7.00 -2.86
C VAL A 371 16.92 6.46 -2.06
N THR A 372 17.12 6.96 -0.83
CA THR A 372 18.35 6.66 -0.06
C THR A 372 18.26 5.36 0.74
N ASP A 373 17.07 4.92 1.12
CA ASP A 373 16.84 3.70 1.91
C ASP A 373 16.24 2.55 1.07
N ARG A 374 16.34 2.61 -0.27
CA ARG A 374 15.73 1.65 -1.21
C ARG A 374 16.00 0.19 -0.86
N GLU A 375 17.24 -0.15 -0.50
CA GLU A 375 17.62 -1.51 -0.13
C GLU A 375 16.94 -1.98 1.16
N GLN A 376 16.75 -1.08 2.13
CA GLN A 376 16.07 -1.38 3.40
C GLN A 376 14.57 -1.54 3.19
N ILE A 377 13.98 -0.74 2.31
CA ILE A 377 12.57 -0.85 1.93
C ILE A 377 12.32 -2.19 1.23
N GLY A 378 13.22 -2.58 0.32
CA GLY A 378 13.13 -3.87 -0.38
C GLY A 378 11.87 -4.01 -1.23
N TYR A 379 11.33 -2.88 -1.72
CA TYR A 379 10.17 -2.85 -2.62
C TYR A 379 10.53 -3.50 -3.95
N ASP A 380 9.71 -4.46 -4.38
CA ASP A 380 9.77 -5.08 -5.69
C ASP A 380 8.42 -4.83 -6.37
N PRO A 381 8.34 -4.00 -7.43
CA PRO A 381 7.09 -3.72 -8.11
C PRO A 381 6.50 -4.96 -8.80
N ALA A 382 7.25 -6.05 -8.96
CA ALA A 382 6.71 -7.35 -9.37
C ALA A 382 6.14 -8.19 -8.21
N GLU A 383 6.20 -7.75 -6.96
CA GLU A 383 5.61 -8.46 -5.82
C GLU A 383 4.09 -8.28 -5.81
N MET A 384 3.36 -9.38 -6.05
CA MET A 384 1.90 -9.38 -6.04
C MET A 384 1.36 -9.43 -4.60
N ASP A 385 1.92 -10.32 -3.77
CA ASP A 385 1.58 -10.42 -2.35
C ASP A 385 2.69 -11.16 -1.56
N ASN A 386 2.69 -10.97 -0.24
CA ASN A 386 3.76 -11.40 0.64
C ASN A 386 3.24 -11.88 2.00
N ALA A 387 3.51 -13.15 2.31
CA ALA A 387 3.06 -13.79 3.53
C ALA A 387 3.63 -13.13 4.80
N ALA A 388 4.82 -12.52 4.75
CA ALA A 388 5.43 -11.90 5.92
C ALA A 388 4.60 -10.73 6.46
N GLU A 389 4.09 -9.87 5.57
CA GLU A 389 3.21 -8.75 5.93
C GLU A 389 1.87 -9.27 6.48
N GLN A 390 1.31 -10.31 5.87
CA GLN A 390 0.09 -10.93 6.37
C GLN A 390 0.28 -11.59 7.74
N ILE A 391 1.42 -12.25 7.99
CA ILE A 391 1.76 -12.82 9.30
C ILE A 391 1.85 -11.72 10.36
N LYS A 392 2.44 -10.57 10.04
CA LYS A 392 2.49 -9.40 10.93
C LYS A 392 1.09 -8.90 11.29
N LYS A 393 0.17 -8.85 10.31
CA LYS A 393 -1.25 -8.51 10.55
C LYS A 393 -1.95 -9.56 11.43
N ILE A 394 -1.79 -10.87 11.13
CA ILE A 394 -2.34 -11.97 11.93
C ILE A 394 -1.94 -11.85 13.40
N ARG A 395 -0.64 -11.62 13.66
CA ARG A 395 -0.08 -11.48 15.02
C ARG A 395 -0.61 -10.22 15.71
N THR A 396 -0.52 -9.06 15.05
CA THR A 396 -0.96 -7.77 15.61
C THR A 396 -2.44 -7.77 15.99
N LEU A 397 -3.29 -8.32 15.11
CA LEU A 397 -4.73 -8.37 15.32
C LEU A 397 -5.19 -9.60 16.13
N HIS A 398 -4.26 -10.49 16.51
CA HIS A 398 -4.53 -11.72 17.24
C HIS A 398 -5.64 -12.53 16.56
N LEU A 399 -5.52 -12.73 15.25
CA LEU A 399 -6.49 -13.48 14.47
C LEU A 399 -6.41 -14.98 14.81
N PRO A 400 -7.54 -15.69 14.93
CA PRO A 400 -7.56 -17.11 15.32
C PRO A 400 -7.26 -18.04 14.13
N VAL A 401 -6.12 -17.86 13.47
CA VAL A 401 -5.67 -18.60 12.27
C VAL A 401 -4.19 -18.97 12.39
N ASP A 402 -3.76 -19.99 11.65
CA ASP A 402 -2.35 -20.38 11.60
C ASP A 402 -1.57 -19.42 10.71
N GLU A 403 -0.26 -19.24 10.95
CA GLU A 403 0.59 -18.40 10.09
C GLU A 403 0.66 -18.90 8.65
N LEU A 404 0.35 -20.18 8.39
CA LEU A 404 0.24 -20.70 7.02
C LEU A 404 -0.95 -20.09 6.25
N ASP A 405 -1.99 -19.65 6.96
CA ASP A 405 -3.18 -19.04 6.36
C ASP A 405 -2.89 -17.66 5.75
N ALA A 406 -1.75 -17.05 6.11
CA ALA A 406 -1.19 -15.88 5.42
C ALA A 406 -0.99 -16.12 3.91
N CYS A 407 -0.85 -17.38 3.49
CA CYS A 407 -0.70 -17.75 2.08
C CYS A 407 -2.03 -18.06 1.36
N ASN A 408 -3.19 -17.99 2.03
CA ASN A 408 -4.45 -18.50 1.46
C ASN A 408 -4.83 -17.80 0.15
N LEU A 409 -4.81 -16.47 0.12
CA LEU A 409 -5.15 -15.68 -1.07
C LEU A 409 -4.19 -15.98 -2.23
N MET A 410 -2.88 -15.92 -1.99
CA MET A 410 -1.88 -16.31 -2.99
C MET A 410 -2.09 -17.74 -3.51
N ALA A 411 -2.43 -18.69 -2.63
CA ALA A 411 -2.67 -20.08 -3.01
C ALA A 411 -3.93 -20.26 -3.84
N PHE A 412 -5.00 -19.50 -3.58
CA PHE A 412 -6.20 -19.47 -4.42
C PHE A 412 -5.86 -18.93 -5.82
N TYR A 413 -5.18 -17.78 -5.88
CA TYR A 413 -4.81 -17.14 -7.15
C TYR A 413 -3.86 -18.03 -7.98
N LEU A 414 -2.79 -18.56 -7.37
CA LEU A 414 -1.85 -19.45 -8.05
C LEU A 414 -2.52 -20.74 -8.55
N GLY A 415 -3.42 -21.33 -7.75
CA GLY A 415 -4.17 -22.51 -8.15
C GLY A 415 -5.06 -22.24 -9.35
N TRP A 416 -5.76 -21.12 -9.35
CA TRP A 416 -6.57 -20.65 -10.47
C TRP A 416 -5.72 -20.43 -11.74
N ALA A 417 -4.63 -19.68 -11.64
CA ALA A 417 -3.75 -19.37 -12.77
C ALA A 417 -3.17 -20.65 -13.40
N ILE A 418 -2.73 -21.62 -12.60
CA ILE A 418 -2.26 -22.92 -13.08
C ILE A 418 -3.35 -23.67 -13.87
N LYS A 419 -4.57 -23.71 -13.34
CA LYS A 419 -5.71 -24.42 -13.95
C LYS A 419 -6.21 -23.74 -15.22
N ARG A 420 -6.12 -22.41 -15.31
CA ARG A 420 -6.55 -21.61 -16.49
C ARG A 420 -5.42 -21.35 -17.49
N GLY A 421 -4.21 -21.86 -17.22
CA GLY A 421 -3.09 -21.77 -18.14
C GLY A 421 -2.42 -20.41 -18.23
N GLN A 422 -2.52 -19.60 -17.17
CA GLN A 422 -2.02 -18.22 -17.11
C GLN A 422 -0.60 -18.12 -16.51
N MET A 423 0.22 -19.16 -16.69
CA MET A 423 1.55 -19.24 -16.06
C MET A 423 2.64 -18.93 -17.07
N SER A 424 3.68 -18.22 -16.64
CA SER A 424 4.82 -17.89 -17.49
C SER A 424 5.62 -19.13 -17.88
N ASN A 425 6.29 -19.09 -19.04
CA ASN A 425 7.12 -20.21 -19.48
C ASN A 425 8.30 -20.50 -18.54
N PRO A 426 8.98 -19.51 -17.95
CA PRO A 426 9.96 -19.75 -16.89
C PRO A 426 9.37 -20.52 -15.70
N PHE A 427 8.18 -20.12 -15.22
CA PHE A 427 7.53 -20.82 -14.11
C PHE A 427 7.16 -22.26 -14.47
N LEU A 428 6.58 -22.46 -15.66
CA LEU A 428 6.22 -23.79 -16.17
C LEU A 428 7.44 -24.70 -16.32
N SER A 429 8.57 -24.15 -16.76
CA SER A 429 9.82 -24.89 -16.94
C SER A 429 10.42 -25.31 -15.60
N GLN A 430 10.40 -24.42 -14.61
CA GLN A 430 10.96 -24.67 -13.29
C GLN A 430 10.08 -25.61 -12.43
N TYR A 431 8.76 -25.51 -12.54
CA TYR A 431 7.80 -26.18 -11.65
C TYR A 431 6.83 -27.15 -12.34
N ARG A 432 7.23 -27.70 -13.49
CA ARG A 432 6.41 -28.58 -14.34
C ARG A 432 5.62 -29.65 -13.56
N GLU A 433 6.28 -30.41 -12.70
CA GLU A 433 5.64 -31.50 -11.94
C GLU A 433 4.52 -30.99 -11.02
N VAL A 434 4.73 -29.84 -10.36
CA VAL A 434 3.74 -29.21 -9.48
C VAL A 434 2.54 -28.74 -10.30
N VAL A 435 2.79 -28.08 -11.43
CA VAL A 435 1.75 -27.57 -12.33
C VAL A 435 0.88 -28.72 -12.87
N GLU A 436 1.48 -29.80 -13.33
CA GLU A 436 0.76 -30.99 -13.81
C GLU A 436 -0.07 -31.65 -12.70
N ALA A 437 0.48 -31.77 -11.49
CA ALA A 437 -0.23 -32.33 -10.35
C ALA A 437 -1.45 -31.48 -9.95
N VAL A 438 -1.30 -30.16 -9.89
CA VAL A 438 -2.40 -29.23 -9.59
C VAL A 438 -3.50 -29.30 -10.65
N ARG A 439 -3.14 -29.32 -11.95
CA ARG A 439 -4.12 -29.44 -13.05
C ARG A 439 -4.94 -30.73 -13.00
N THR A 440 -4.35 -31.82 -12.47
CA THR A 440 -5.05 -33.11 -12.30
C THR A 440 -5.77 -33.26 -10.96
N GLY A 441 -5.76 -32.22 -10.10
CA GLY A 441 -6.38 -32.24 -8.79
C GLY A 441 -5.62 -33.05 -7.73
N ASN A 442 -4.37 -33.45 -8.01
CA ASN A 442 -3.49 -34.17 -7.09
C ASN A 442 -2.29 -33.31 -6.66
N GLY A 443 -2.44 -31.99 -6.73
CA GLY A 443 -1.40 -31.02 -6.41
C GLY A 443 -1.02 -31.02 -4.93
N PRO A 444 0.17 -30.50 -4.59
CA PRO A 444 0.53 -30.25 -3.20
C PRO A 444 -0.35 -29.14 -2.60
N ASP A 445 -0.28 -28.97 -1.27
CA ASP A 445 -0.80 -27.76 -0.63
C ASP A 445 -0.02 -26.54 -1.14
N LEU A 446 -0.68 -25.70 -1.95
CA LEU A 446 -0.06 -24.55 -2.59
C LEU A 446 0.43 -23.51 -1.58
N ARG A 447 -0.15 -23.45 -0.37
CA ARG A 447 0.32 -22.56 0.70
C ARG A 447 1.71 -22.94 1.17
N ALA A 448 1.94 -24.25 1.35
CA ALA A 448 3.25 -24.79 1.70
C ALA A 448 4.24 -24.64 0.54
N PHE A 449 3.78 -24.80 -0.71
CA PHE A 449 4.61 -24.54 -1.88
C PHE A 449 5.07 -23.07 -1.93
N ILE A 450 4.17 -22.09 -1.79
CA ILE A 450 4.48 -20.66 -1.76
C ILE A 450 5.48 -20.37 -0.63
N ARG A 451 5.19 -20.79 0.60
CA ARG A 451 6.07 -20.56 1.74
C ARG A 451 7.48 -21.13 1.55
N ASN A 452 7.59 -22.38 1.09
CA ASN A 452 8.86 -23.11 1.11
C ASN A 452 9.65 -23.02 -0.20
N ARG A 453 8.99 -22.77 -1.34
CA ARG A 453 9.61 -22.78 -2.69
C ARG A 453 9.62 -21.41 -3.34
N LEU A 454 8.64 -20.57 -3.03
CA LEU A 454 8.58 -19.18 -3.50
C LEU A 454 8.93 -18.17 -2.38
N ASN A 455 9.52 -18.65 -1.28
CA ASN A 455 9.94 -17.83 -0.14
C ASN A 455 8.81 -16.98 0.48
N GLY A 456 7.57 -17.49 0.43
CA GLY A 456 6.41 -16.80 0.99
C GLY A 456 5.89 -15.63 0.14
N LYS A 457 6.37 -15.47 -1.09
CA LYS A 457 5.99 -14.38 -1.99
C LYS A 457 5.40 -14.95 -3.28
N LEU A 458 4.48 -14.22 -3.88
CA LEU A 458 3.99 -14.49 -5.24
C LEU A 458 4.25 -13.25 -6.09
N SER A 459 4.83 -13.45 -7.27
CA SER A 459 5.24 -12.37 -8.16
C SER A 459 4.46 -12.41 -9.46
N THR A 460 4.20 -11.25 -10.05
CA THR A 460 3.58 -11.09 -11.38
C THR A 460 4.37 -11.83 -12.47
N GLN A 461 5.70 -11.94 -12.33
CA GLN A 461 6.58 -12.71 -13.22
C GLN A 461 6.29 -14.22 -13.26
N ALA A 462 5.50 -14.75 -12.31
CA ALA A 462 5.06 -16.14 -12.36
C ALA A 462 4.03 -16.39 -13.47
N PHE A 463 3.44 -15.33 -14.03
CA PHE A 463 2.31 -15.40 -14.94
C PHE A 463 2.68 -14.99 -16.37
N ASP A 464 1.90 -15.46 -17.34
CA ASP A 464 2.03 -15.00 -18.73
C ASP A 464 1.53 -13.55 -18.88
N ARG A 465 1.56 -12.98 -20.11
CA ARG A 465 1.16 -11.58 -20.35
C ARG A 465 -0.20 -11.23 -19.75
N ARG A 466 -1.20 -12.10 -19.96
CA ARG A 466 -2.57 -11.87 -19.50
C ARG A 466 -2.70 -12.10 -18.00
N GLY A 467 -2.05 -13.13 -17.46
CA GLY A 467 -2.06 -13.40 -16.03
C GLY A 467 -1.29 -12.36 -15.21
N SER A 468 -0.18 -11.82 -15.74
CA SER A 468 0.61 -10.75 -15.14
C SER A 468 -0.20 -9.46 -15.11
N GLY A 469 -0.73 -9.04 -16.27
CA GLY A 469 -1.56 -7.85 -16.34
C GLY A 469 -2.85 -7.96 -15.51
N PHE A 470 -3.47 -9.15 -15.43
CA PHE A 470 -4.61 -9.35 -14.52
C PHE A 470 -4.20 -9.29 -13.05
N ALA A 471 -3.01 -9.80 -12.71
CA ALA A 471 -2.49 -9.69 -11.35
C ALA A 471 -2.30 -8.22 -10.99
N GLN A 472 -1.66 -7.42 -11.84
CA GLN A 472 -1.49 -5.97 -11.66
C GLN A 472 -2.85 -5.26 -11.51
N TRP A 473 -3.81 -5.56 -12.39
CA TRP A 473 -5.11 -4.91 -12.43
C TRP A 473 -6.04 -5.23 -11.23
N TYR A 474 -5.92 -6.43 -10.64
CA TYR A 474 -6.88 -6.94 -9.66
C TYR A 474 -6.30 -7.36 -8.31
N ALA A 475 -5.12 -8.01 -8.32
CA ALA A 475 -4.60 -8.78 -7.19
C ALA A 475 -3.39 -8.15 -6.52
N GLN A 476 -2.60 -7.39 -7.28
CA GLN A 476 -1.54 -6.54 -6.78
C GLN A 476 -2.17 -5.26 -6.20
N ASN A 477 -1.52 -4.69 -5.20
CA ASN A 477 -1.87 -3.35 -4.78
C ASN A 477 -1.47 -2.40 -5.91
N ASP A 478 -2.46 -1.78 -6.55
CA ASP A 478 -2.31 -0.66 -7.48
C ASP A 478 -3.02 0.55 -6.85
N ARG A 479 -2.34 1.70 -6.80
CA ARG A 479 -2.85 2.97 -6.28
C ARG A 479 -4.16 3.39 -6.92
N SER A 480 -4.39 3.05 -8.19
CA SER A 480 -5.61 3.38 -8.94
C SER A 480 -6.77 2.41 -8.67
N ASN A 481 -6.47 1.23 -8.15
CA ASN A 481 -7.45 0.18 -7.84
C ASN A 481 -7.08 -0.59 -6.56
N PRO A 482 -7.00 0.09 -5.41
CA PRO A 482 -6.35 -0.47 -4.24
C PRO A 482 -7.15 -1.67 -3.66
N TYR A 483 -6.42 -2.74 -3.37
CA TYR A 483 -6.85 -3.89 -2.58
C TYR A 483 -8.09 -4.64 -3.11
N VAL A 484 -8.46 -4.56 -4.39
CA VAL A 484 -9.74 -5.12 -4.88
C VAL A 484 -9.87 -6.62 -4.61
N TYR A 485 -8.84 -7.41 -4.93
CA TYR A 485 -8.89 -8.84 -4.66
C TYR A 485 -9.04 -9.17 -3.17
N ARG A 486 -8.28 -8.48 -2.31
CA ARG A 486 -8.39 -8.62 -0.85
C ARG A 486 -9.79 -8.23 -0.37
N ARG A 487 -10.35 -7.14 -0.89
CA ARG A 487 -11.70 -6.66 -0.60
C ARG A 487 -12.78 -7.67 -0.99
N ASP A 488 -12.69 -8.25 -2.18
CA ASP A 488 -13.65 -9.26 -2.63
C ASP A 488 -13.55 -10.52 -1.75
N CYS A 489 -12.33 -10.99 -1.45
CA CYS A 489 -12.11 -12.11 -0.51
C CYS A 489 -12.61 -11.81 0.91
N ARG A 490 -12.40 -10.57 1.38
CA ARG A 490 -12.91 -10.08 2.66
C ARG A 490 -14.43 -10.13 2.66
N ASN A 491 -15.09 -9.68 1.60
CA ASN A 491 -16.56 -9.69 1.50
C ASN A 491 -17.14 -11.11 1.48
N ILE A 492 -16.45 -12.07 0.86
CA ILE A 492 -16.78 -13.50 0.99
C ILE A 492 -16.71 -13.92 2.46
N ALA A 493 -15.59 -13.64 3.13
CA ALA A 493 -15.41 -13.99 4.55
C ALA A 493 -16.45 -13.32 5.46
N LEU A 494 -16.76 -12.03 5.24
CA LEU A 494 -17.79 -11.29 5.99
C LEU A 494 -19.19 -11.90 5.81
N THR A 495 -19.49 -12.43 4.63
CA THR A 495 -20.76 -13.11 4.36
C THR A 495 -20.87 -14.41 5.15
N GLU A 496 -19.78 -15.18 5.23
CA GLU A 496 -19.72 -16.41 6.05
C GLU A 496 -19.76 -16.11 7.55
N LEU A 497 -19.16 -14.98 7.95
CA LEU A 497 -19.00 -14.54 9.35
C LEU A 497 -20.00 -13.43 9.74
N LYS A 498 -21.18 -13.38 9.11
CA LYS A 498 -22.17 -12.31 9.30
C LYS A 498 -22.59 -12.03 10.76
N ASP A 499 -22.50 -13.05 11.62
CA ASP A 499 -22.90 -12.98 13.03
C ASP A 499 -21.69 -12.78 13.98
N ARG A 500 -20.48 -12.61 13.43
CA ARG A 500 -19.25 -12.39 14.21
C ARG A 500 -19.17 -10.93 14.69
N ALA A 501 -18.89 -10.75 15.98
CA ALA A 501 -18.48 -9.46 16.52
C ALA A 501 -17.01 -9.18 16.16
N TRP A 502 -16.73 -7.97 15.68
CA TRP A 502 -15.39 -7.53 15.29
C TRP A 502 -14.79 -6.64 16.36
N ARG A 503 -13.50 -6.81 16.66
CA ARG A 503 -12.83 -6.07 17.71
C ARG A 503 -12.47 -4.64 17.32
N SER A 504 -12.28 -4.39 16.03
CA SER A 504 -11.94 -3.09 15.46
C SER A 504 -12.31 -3.05 13.97
N VAL A 505 -12.25 -1.86 13.36
CA VAL A 505 -12.34 -1.70 11.90
C VAL A 505 -11.20 -2.46 11.22
N ALA A 506 -9.97 -2.37 11.75
CA ALA A 506 -8.82 -3.13 11.27
C ALA A 506 -9.01 -4.67 11.31
N GLU A 507 -9.62 -5.25 12.35
CA GLU A 507 -9.91 -6.70 12.35
C GLU A 507 -10.93 -7.05 11.25
N LYS A 508 -11.91 -6.17 11.02
CA LYS A 508 -12.94 -6.36 10.00
C LYS A 508 -12.40 -6.19 8.57
N GLU A 509 -11.47 -5.25 8.37
CA GLU A 509 -10.71 -5.08 7.13
C GLU A 509 -9.91 -6.36 6.84
N ALA A 510 -9.20 -6.88 7.85
CA ALA A 510 -8.41 -8.10 7.75
C ALA A 510 -9.21 -9.41 7.66
N ALA A 511 -10.54 -9.35 7.50
CA ALA A 511 -11.39 -10.54 7.49
C ALA A 511 -11.06 -11.53 6.34
N TYR A 512 -10.41 -11.09 5.26
CA TYR A 512 -9.92 -11.97 4.20
C TYR A 512 -8.93 -13.03 4.72
N LEU A 513 -8.18 -12.75 5.79
CA LEU A 513 -7.27 -13.71 6.44
C LEU A 513 -8.01 -14.83 7.18
N LEU A 514 -9.30 -14.64 7.47
CA LEU A 514 -10.15 -15.67 8.07
C LEU A 514 -10.80 -16.58 7.02
N LEU A 515 -10.58 -16.32 5.73
CA LEU A 515 -11.09 -17.15 4.65
C LEU A 515 -10.31 -18.47 4.62
N SER A 516 -10.93 -19.52 5.16
CA SER A 516 -10.29 -20.83 5.29
C SER A 516 -9.96 -21.49 3.95
N TYR A 517 -8.82 -22.18 3.88
CA TYR A 517 -8.39 -22.92 2.69
C TYR A 517 -9.15 -24.26 2.56
N THR A 518 -10.40 -24.17 2.12
CA THR A 518 -11.29 -25.32 1.90
C THR A 518 -11.68 -25.43 0.44
N GLU A 519 -12.08 -26.61 -0.01
CA GLU A 519 -12.55 -26.84 -1.39
C GLU A 519 -13.72 -25.90 -1.77
N LYS A 520 -14.62 -25.64 -0.82
CA LYS A 520 -15.75 -24.71 -1.01
C LYS A 520 -15.25 -23.29 -1.30
N ASN A 521 -14.34 -22.78 -0.47
CA ASN A 521 -13.82 -21.43 -0.62
C ASN A 521 -12.93 -21.30 -1.86
N LEU A 522 -12.17 -22.35 -2.18
CA LEU A 522 -11.40 -22.44 -3.41
C LEU A 522 -12.29 -22.32 -4.65
N GLN A 523 -13.40 -23.07 -4.71
CA GLN A 523 -14.36 -22.97 -5.83
C GLN A 523 -15.02 -21.58 -5.90
N CYS A 524 -15.38 -21.00 -4.75
CA CYS A 524 -15.97 -19.66 -4.68
C CYS A 524 -15.00 -18.58 -5.20
N VAL A 525 -13.74 -18.63 -4.79
CA VAL A 525 -12.71 -17.67 -5.22
C VAL A 525 -12.31 -17.91 -6.67
N GLU A 526 -12.25 -19.16 -7.15
CA GLU A 526 -12.00 -19.46 -8.57
C GLU A 526 -13.09 -18.90 -9.48
N GLN A 527 -14.37 -19.01 -9.08
CA GLN A 527 -15.46 -18.40 -9.83
C GLN A 527 -15.34 -16.88 -9.88
N LEU A 528 -15.05 -16.24 -8.74
CA LEU A 528 -14.79 -14.80 -8.68
C LEU A 528 -13.65 -14.38 -9.61
N LEU A 529 -12.54 -15.13 -9.61
CA LEU A 529 -11.39 -14.87 -10.47
C LEU A 529 -11.76 -15.04 -11.96
N ASP A 530 -12.54 -16.06 -12.32
CA ASP A 530 -13.03 -16.23 -13.70
C ASP A 530 -13.89 -15.04 -14.16
N GLU A 531 -14.80 -14.57 -13.30
CA GLU A 531 -15.66 -13.40 -13.58
C GLU A 531 -14.84 -12.11 -13.76
N ARG A 532 -13.89 -11.86 -12.86
CA ARG A 532 -13.04 -10.66 -12.89
C ARG A 532 -12.04 -10.68 -14.04
N PHE A 533 -11.47 -11.85 -14.34
CA PHE A 533 -10.57 -12.02 -15.47
C PHE A 533 -11.29 -11.79 -16.80
N HIS A 534 -12.55 -12.23 -16.90
CA HIS A 534 -13.35 -11.94 -18.09
C HIS A 534 -13.57 -10.43 -18.28
N THR A 535 -13.93 -9.69 -17.23
CA THR A 535 -14.06 -8.22 -17.29
C THR A 535 -12.75 -7.55 -17.67
N TYR A 536 -11.63 -8.01 -17.11
CA TYR A 536 -10.31 -7.51 -17.44
C TYR A 536 -9.99 -7.69 -18.94
N LEU A 537 -10.22 -8.88 -19.48
CA LEU A 537 -9.99 -9.17 -20.89
C LEU A 537 -10.85 -8.29 -21.80
N GLU A 538 -12.12 -8.06 -21.47
CA GLU A 538 -12.99 -7.16 -22.23
C GLU A 538 -12.54 -5.69 -22.14
N THR A 539 -11.98 -5.28 -21.00
CA THR A 539 -11.60 -3.87 -20.80
C THR A 539 -10.23 -3.53 -21.39
N VAL A 540 -9.27 -4.47 -21.31
CA VAL A 540 -7.85 -4.22 -21.62
C VAL A 540 -7.40 -4.91 -22.91
N PHE A 541 -7.99 -6.05 -23.27
CA PHE A 541 -7.55 -6.87 -24.40
C PHE A 541 -8.59 -7.00 -25.52
N GLU A 542 -9.73 -6.30 -25.44
CA GLU A 542 -10.66 -6.24 -26.57
C GLU A 542 -9.96 -5.54 -27.75
N ASP A 543 -9.72 -6.30 -28.81
CA ASP A 543 -8.98 -5.88 -30.01
C ASP A 543 -7.51 -5.43 -29.76
N ASP A 544 -6.76 -6.10 -28.86
CA ASP A 544 -5.32 -5.84 -28.63
C ASP A 544 -4.52 -5.87 -29.96
N PRO A 545 -4.08 -4.70 -30.49
CA PRO A 545 -3.40 -4.61 -31.78
C PRO A 545 -1.95 -5.09 -31.75
N GLU A 546 -1.39 -5.27 -30.55
CA GLU A 546 0.00 -5.66 -30.34
C GLU A 546 0.17 -7.17 -30.27
N GLU A 547 -0.83 -7.95 -29.85
CA GLU A 547 -0.73 -9.42 -29.86
C GLU A 547 -0.88 -9.98 -31.28
N ARG A 548 0.21 -10.56 -31.80
CA ARG A 548 0.25 -11.00 -33.20
C ARG A 548 0.76 -12.43 -33.36
N VAL A 549 0.33 -13.04 -34.47
CA VAL A 549 0.74 -14.42 -34.85
C VAL A 549 1.68 -14.37 -36.03
N ALA A 550 2.87 -14.97 -35.89
CA ALA A 550 3.90 -14.98 -36.92
C ALA A 550 3.57 -15.99 -38.04
N ARG A 551 2.81 -15.55 -39.05
CA ARG A 551 2.35 -16.42 -40.15
C ARG A 551 3.50 -17.01 -40.97
N ALA A 552 4.64 -16.32 -41.07
CA ALA A 552 5.81 -16.82 -41.77
C ALA A 552 6.48 -18.03 -41.08
N ALA A 553 6.09 -18.36 -39.83
CA ALA A 553 6.54 -19.56 -39.13
C ALA A 553 5.73 -20.82 -39.49
N GLU A 554 4.57 -20.69 -40.14
CA GLU A 554 3.69 -21.82 -40.45
C GLU A 554 4.40 -22.87 -41.32
N GLY A 555 4.35 -24.13 -40.89
CA GLY A 555 5.01 -25.25 -41.59
C GLY A 555 6.53 -25.35 -41.40
N LYS A 556 7.17 -24.42 -40.67
CA LYS A 556 8.60 -24.49 -40.33
C LYS A 556 8.83 -25.40 -39.11
N PRO A 557 9.94 -26.16 -39.06
CA PRO A 557 10.23 -27.06 -37.95
C PRO A 557 10.57 -26.29 -36.67
N ALA A 558 10.23 -26.83 -35.50
CA ALA A 558 10.63 -26.24 -34.22
C ALA A 558 12.16 -26.29 -34.04
N VAL A 559 12.76 -25.17 -33.60
CA VAL A 559 14.22 -25.01 -33.45
C VAL A 559 14.69 -24.87 -32.00
N ILE A 560 13.83 -24.36 -31.11
CA ILE A 560 14.11 -24.20 -29.67
C ILE A 560 12.99 -24.79 -28.79
N PRO A 561 12.70 -26.11 -28.89
CA PRO A 561 11.58 -26.72 -28.16
C PRO A 561 11.75 -26.73 -26.63
N ASP A 562 12.98 -26.63 -26.14
CA ASP A 562 13.34 -26.67 -24.72
C ASP A 562 13.68 -25.27 -24.14
N TRP A 563 13.25 -24.20 -24.81
CA TRP A 563 13.42 -22.83 -24.30
C TRP A 563 12.66 -22.64 -22.99
N ASP A 564 13.38 -22.22 -21.95
CA ASP A 564 12.89 -22.03 -20.59
C ASP A 564 12.75 -20.54 -20.20
N GLY A 565 13.13 -19.62 -21.08
CA GLY A 565 12.95 -18.17 -20.87
C GLY A 565 11.55 -17.67 -21.21
N PRO A 566 11.31 -16.36 -21.08
CA PRO A 566 10.07 -15.71 -21.52
C PRO A 566 9.80 -15.95 -23.00
N LEU A 567 8.52 -16.06 -23.38
CA LEU A 567 8.11 -16.45 -24.73
C LEU A 567 7.84 -15.27 -25.66
N THR A 568 7.61 -14.09 -25.12
CA THR A 568 7.18 -12.95 -25.93
C THR A 568 8.37 -12.06 -26.28
N CYS A 569 8.48 -11.68 -27.55
CA CYS A 569 9.42 -10.69 -28.05
C CYS A 569 8.69 -9.69 -28.96
N TYR A 570 9.24 -8.49 -29.09
CA TYR A 570 8.76 -7.51 -30.05
C TYR A 570 9.36 -7.80 -31.43
N ALA A 571 8.60 -7.65 -32.51
CA ALA A 571 9.14 -7.79 -33.86
C ALA A 571 8.32 -7.04 -34.90
N SER A 572 8.94 -6.72 -36.04
CA SER A 572 8.24 -6.15 -37.20
C SER A 572 7.52 -7.22 -38.03
N ASP A 573 6.44 -6.80 -38.70
CA ASP A 573 5.69 -7.64 -39.64
C ASP A 573 6.56 -8.12 -40.81
N ARG A 574 7.63 -7.38 -41.15
CA ARG A 574 8.62 -7.80 -42.16
C ARG A 574 9.20 -9.17 -41.83
N ILE A 575 9.48 -9.44 -40.55
CA ILE A 575 9.97 -10.74 -40.11
C ILE A 575 8.79 -11.69 -39.94
N ALA A 576 7.83 -11.32 -39.11
CA ALA A 576 6.81 -12.24 -38.62
C ALA A 576 5.76 -12.63 -39.68
N GLN A 577 5.44 -11.73 -40.60
CA GLN A 577 4.46 -11.93 -41.67
C GLN A 577 5.14 -12.22 -43.02
N ASP A 578 6.15 -11.44 -43.42
CA ASP A 578 6.79 -11.59 -44.74
C ASP A 578 7.94 -12.62 -44.74
N GLY A 579 8.45 -13.00 -43.57
CA GLY A 579 9.55 -13.97 -43.43
C GLY A 579 10.93 -13.42 -43.78
N CYS A 580 11.13 -12.10 -43.68
CA CYS A 580 12.42 -11.47 -43.91
C CYS A 580 13.45 -11.89 -42.85
N LYS A 581 14.73 -11.79 -43.22
CA LYS A 581 15.86 -12.04 -42.32
C LYS A 581 16.02 -10.90 -41.33
N ILE A 582 16.41 -11.24 -40.10
CA ILE A 582 16.70 -10.27 -39.05
C ILE A 582 18.05 -9.64 -39.35
N GLN A 583 18.11 -8.31 -39.37
CA GLN A 583 19.33 -7.54 -39.60
C GLN A 583 19.64 -6.58 -38.45
N LEU A 584 18.65 -6.23 -37.64
CA LEU A 584 18.81 -5.42 -36.45
C LEU A 584 18.07 -6.09 -35.29
N MET A 585 18.72 -6.16 -34.14
CA MET A 585 18.09 -6.63 -32.92
C MET A 585 18.64 -5.89 -31.72
N TYR A 586 17.77 -5.63 -30.76
CA TYR A 586 18.13 -5.04 -29.48
C TYR A 586 17.44 -5.77 -28.35
N ARG A 587 18.08 -5.75 -27.18
CA ARG A 587 17.57 -6.37 -25.97
C ARG A 587 17.36 -5.30 -24.90
N VAL A 588 16.14 -4.78 -24.83
CA VAL A 588 15.73 -3.81 -23.81
C VAL A 588 15.43 -4.53 -22.51
N PHE A 589 15.64 -3.84 -21.40
CA PHE A 589 15.26 -4.33 -20.08
C PHE A 589 13.73 -4.17 -19.93
N PRO A 590 12.94 -5.27 -19.84
CA PRO A 590 11.51 -5.16 -19.64
C PRO A 590 11.19 -4.47 -18.32
N GLU A 591 9.96 -3.96 -18.21
CA GLU A 591 9.40 -3.59 -16.91
C GLU A 591 9.50 -4.76 -15.93
N ARG A 592 9.67 -4.44 -14.65
CA ARG A 592 10.03 -5.43 -13.64
C ARG A 592 8.95 -6.51 -13.52
N GLU A 593 7.69 -6.15 -13.68
CA GLU A 593 6.50 -6.98 -13.64
C GLU A 593 6.43 -7.97 -14.80
N ASP A 594 6.98 -7.58 -15.95
CA ASP A 594 6.79 -8.24 -17.23
C ASP A 594 7.91 -9.20 -17.61
N MET A 595 9.03 -9.19 -16.87
CA MET A 595 10.17 -10.09 -17.06
C MET A 595 9.83 -11.58 -17.06
N GLY A 596 8.67 -11.97 -16.52
CA GLY A 596 8.20 -13.35 -16.56
C GLY A 596 7.78 -13.80 -17.96
N TRP A 597 7.17 -12.90 -18.74
CA TRP A 597 6.55 -13.22 -20.02
C TRP A 597 7.21 -12.50 -21.20
N GLU A 598 7.82 -11.34 -20.98
CA GLU A 598 8.55 -10.57 -21.97
C GLU A 598 10.07 -10.85 -21.92
N SER A 599 10.64 -11.14 -23.10
CA SER A 599 12.06 -11.48 -23.22
C SER A 599 12.98 -10.26 -23.29
N GLY A 600 12.43 -9.09 -23.57
CA GLY A 600 13.13 -7.84 -23.88
C GLY A 600 13.74 -7.79 -25.29
N TRP A 601 13.62 -8.87 -26.07
CA TRP A 601 14.11 -8.87 -27.44
C TRP A 601 13.18 -8.12 -28.37
N ALA A 602 13.76 -7.29 -29.23
CA ALA A 602 13.09 -6.74 -30.39
C ALA A 602 13.87 -7.04 -31.67
N PHE A 603 13.16 -7.41 -32.74
CA PHE A 603 13.76 -7.86 -34.00
C PHE A 603 13.23 -7.09 -35.21
N TYR A 604 14.16 -6.68 -36.09
CA TYR A 604 13.89 -5.86 -37.28
C TYR A 604 14.67 -6.36 -38.51
N SER A 605 14.09 -6.16 -39.69
CA SER A 605 14.75 -6.42 -40.97
C SER A 605 15.65 -5.28 -41.42
N GLY A 606 15.58 -4.11 -40.80
CA GLY A 606 16.42 -2.94 -41.08
C GLY A 606 15.96 -2.11 -42.29
N ASP A 607 14.80 -2.44 -42.87
CA ASP A 607 14.21 -1.74 -44.01
C ASP A 607 12.82 -1.15 -43.72
N GLU A 608 12.38 -1.18 -42.46
CA GLU A 608 11.05 -0.78 -42.00
C GLU A 608 10.69 0.64 -42.44
N GLU A 609 11.53 1.64 -42.18
CA GLU A 609 11.28 3.04 -42.56
C GLU A 609 11.11 3.20 -44.08
N SER A 610 11.85 2.43 -44.88
CA SER A 610 11.78 2.49 -46.33
C SER A 610 10.48 1.89 -46.89
N ILE A 611 9.86 0.97 -46.16
CA ILE A 611 8.65 0.24 -46.57
C ILE A 611 7.39 0.90 -45.99
N TYR A 612 7.43 1.30 -44.72
CA TYR A 612 6.28 1.80 -43.97
C TYR A 612 6.24 3.34 -43.86
N GLY A 613 7.36 4.02 -44.13
CA GLY A 613 7.51 5.48 -43.98
C GLY A 613 8.08 5.89 -42.62
N GLU A 614 8.30 7.19 -42.44
CA GLU A 614 8.84 7.80 -41.21
C GLU A 614 7.72 8.21 -40.22
N GLY A 615 7.97 8.08 -38.91
CA GLY A 615 7.14 8.59 -37.82
C GLY A 615 6.36 7.54 -36.99
N ASP A 616 6.05 7.86 -35.74
CA ASP A 616 5.62 6.89 -34.69
C ASP A 616 4.38 6.03 -35.05
N ASN A 617 3.48 6.53 -35.89
CA ASN A 617 2.30 5.79 -36.37
C ASN A 617 2.65 4.46 -37.09
N TYR A 618 3.89 4.27 -37.57
CA TYR A 618 4.29 3.00 -38.19
C TYR A 618 4.50 1.88 -37.17
N TYR A 619 5.10 2.18 -36.00
CA TYR A 619 5.44 1.15 -35.01
C TYR A 619 4.18 0.50 -34.47
N GLU A 620 3.15 1.29 -34.19
CA GLU A 620 1.85 0.81 -33.68
C GLU A 620 1.10 -0.09 -34.69
N SER A 621 1.30 0.12 -35.99
CA SER A 621 0.56 -0.58 -37.04
C SER A 621 1.28 -1.80 -37.61
N HIS A 622 2.62 -1.82 -37.57
CA HIS A 622 3.45 -2.83 -38.24
C HIS A 622 4.45 -3.57 -37.35
N CYS A 623 4.46 -3.27 -36.05
CA CYS A 623 5.20 -4.04 -35.06
C CYS A 623 4.27 -4.52 -33.95
N GLY A 624 4.73 -5.49 -33.17
CA GLY A 624 3.97 -6.03 -32.05
C GLY A 624 4.67 -7.19 -31.36
N TYR A 625 3.97 -7.80 -30.42
CA TYR A 625 4.42 -8.94 -29.64
C TYR A 625 4.15 -10.26 -30.36
N TYR A 626 5.19 -11.08 -30.43
CA TYR A 626 5.21 -12.39 -31.08
C TYR A 626 5.85 -13.45 -30.18
N ASP A 627 5.53 -14.72 -30.43
CA ASP A 627 6.22 -15.85 -29.81
C ASP A 627 7.65 -15.95 -30.36
N ILE A 628 8.65 -15.80 -29.50
CA ILE A 628 10.07 -15.82 -29.85
C ILE A 628 10.48 -17.14 -30.51
N ARG A 629 9.80 -18.25 -30.18
CA ARG A 629 10.05 -19.55 -30.80
C ARG A 629 9.67 -19.52 -32.27
N ASP A 630 8.59 -18.83 -32.63
CA ASP A 630 8.17 -18.69 -34.02
C ASP A 630 9.09 -17.76 -34.79
N ILE A 631 9.56 -16.67 -34.18
CA ILE A 631 10.60 -15.81 -34.76
C ILE A 631 11.89 -16.61 -35.02
N CYS A 632 12.33 -17.44 -34.07
CA CYS A 632 13.49 -18.33 -34.27
C CYS A 632 13.25 -19.39 -35.37
N ARG A 633 12.02 -19.87 -35.57
CA ARG A 633 11.70 -20.75 -36.71
C ARG A 633 11.84 -20.01 -38.02
N ILE A 634 11.47 -18.73 -38.06
CA ILE A 634 11.60 -17.88 -39.24
C ILE A 634 13.07 -17.65 -39.56
N ASP A 635 13.85 -17.28 -38.56
CA ASP A 635 15.29 -17.03 -38.67
C ASP A 635 16.10 -17.77 -37.59
N PRO A 636 16.56 -19.00 -37.85
CA PRO A 636 17.32 -19.78 -36.86
C PRO A 636 18.70 -19.20 -36.52
N ASP A 637 19.21 -18.24 -37.31
CA ASP A 637 20.54 -17.67 -37.10
C ASP A 637 20.63 -16.88 -35.78
N ILE A 638 19.49 -16.37 -35.28
CA ILE A 638 19.43 -15.55 -34.08
C ILE A 638 19.49 -16.33 -32.76
N ILE A 639 19.30 -17.65 -32.78
CA ILE A 639 19.26 -18.51 -31.57
C ILE A 639 20.53 -18.34 -30.72
N ARG A 640 21.69 -18.13 -31.36
CA ARG A 640 22.97 -17.96 -30.68
C ARG A 640 23.07 -16.69 -29.83
N PHE A 641 22.17 -15.72 -30.04
CA PHE A 641 22.19 -14.42 -29.39
C PHE A 641 21.19 -14.31 -28.24
N LEU A 642 20.21 -15.21 -28.12
CA LEU A 642 19.11 -15.10 -27.16
C LEU A 642 19.53 -14.96 -25.69
N ASN A 643 20.75 -15.40 -25.35
CA ASN A 643 21.32 -15.34 -24.01
C ASN A 643 22.25 -14.13 -23.78
N LEU A 644 22.39 -13.22 -24.74
CA LEU A 644 23.15 -11.98 -24.56
C LEU A 644 22.48 -11.06 -23.53
N PRO A 645 23.23 -10.28 -22.74
CA PRO A 645 22.65 -9.48 -21.64
C PRO A 645 21.68 -8.40 -22.14
N TYR A 646 20.84 -7.89 -21.25
CA TYR A 646 20.08 -6.67 -21.51
C TYR A 646 21.02 -5.49 -21.82
N GLY A 647 20.56 -4.55 -22.63
CA GLY A 647 21.37 -3.46 -23.21
C GLY A 647 22.15 -3.86 -24.46
N THR A 648 22.08 -5.13 -24.89
CA THR A 648 22.73 -5.57 -26.13
C THR A 648 22.01 -5.01 -27.35
N SER A 649 22.78 -4.40 -28.26
CA SER A 649 22.31 -4.01 -29.60
C SER A 649 23.23 -4.60 -30.66
N GLN A 650 22.66 -5.23 -31.69
CA GLN A 650 23.40 -5.94 -32.72
C GLN A 650 22.83 -5.66 -34.10
N MET A 651 23.71 -5.41 -35.07
CA MET A 651 23.36 -5.15 -36.47
C MET A 651 24.19 -6.02 -37.42
N LEU A 652 23.55 -6.55 -38.46
CA LEU A 652 24.18 -7.31 -39.52
C LEU A 652 24.79 -6.36 -40.54
N GLY A 653 26.12 -6.39 -40.68
CA GLY A 653 26.83 -5.60 -41.69
C GLY A 653 26.71 -6.17 -43.10
N GLU A 654 27.06 -5.36 -44.10
CA GLU A 654 27.06 -5.76 -45.52
C GLU A 654 27.98 -6.95 -45.84
N ASP A 655 28.97 -7.22 -44.98
CA ASP A 655 29.87 -8.36 -45.07
C ASP A 655 29.29 -9.67 -44.50
N GLY A 656 28.06 -9.61 -43.97
CA GLY A 656 27.35 -10.72 -43.35
C GLY A 656 27.82 -11.05 -41.93
N ALA A 657 28.61 -10.19 -41.29
CA ALA A 657 29.00 -10.31 -39.89
C ALA A 657 28.09 -9.48 -38.97
N TRP A 658 27.91 -9.93 -37.73
CA TRP A 658 27.18 -9.19 -36.71
C TRP A 658 28.13 -8.25 -35.96
N TYR A 659 27.69 -7.02 -35.77
CA TYR A 659 28.39 -5.95 -35.09
C TYR A 659 27.57 -5.45 -33.91
N GLU A 660 28.23 -5.23 -32.79
CA GLU A 660 27.62 -4.53 -31.66
C GLU A 660 27.45 -3.06 -32.01
N VAL A 661 26.25 -2.53 -31.81
CA VAL A 661 25.97 -1.10 -31.98
C VAL A 661 26.27 -0.44 -30.64
N ILE A 662 27.27 0.43 -30.64
CA ILE A 662 27.61 1.26 -29.48
C ILE A 662 26.94 2.61 -29.71
N ASP A 663 25.98 2.95 -28.85
CA ASP A 663 25.37 4.28 -28.85
C ASP A 663 26.41 5.25 -28.26
N GLU A 664 27.00 6.12 -29.08
CA GLU A 664 28.00 7.11 -28.64
C GLU A 664 27.37 8.26 -27.82
N ASP A 665 26.04 8.32 -27.72
CA ASP A 665 25.29 9.39 -27.04
C ASP A 665 25.02 9.14 -25.55
N GLN A 666 25.50 8.04 -24.95
CA GLN A 666 25.40 7.83 -23.49
C GLN A 666 26.48 8.57 -22.67
N ASP A 667 27.48 9.19 -23.32
CA ASP A 667 28.60 9.88 -22.64
C ASP A 667 28.50 11.43 -22.68
N GLU A 668 27.41 12.03 -23.19
CA GLU A 668 27.22 13.50 -23.23
C GLU A 668 26.22 14.07 -22.20
N GLU A 669 25.84 13.31 -21.17
CA GLU A 669 25.19 13.84 -19.97
C GLU A 669 25.95 13.47 -18.69
N GLU A 670 27.04 14.20 -18.41
CA GLU A 670 27.51 14.56 -17.05
C GLU A 670 28.54 15.70 -17.17
N PRO A 671 28.58 16.69 -16.25
CA PRO A 671 28.55 16.47 -14.81
C PRO A 671 27.50 17.25 -14.01
#